data_AF-A0A7X9AAS2-F1
#
_entry.id   AF-A0A7X9AAS2-F1
#
_cell.length_a   1.000
_cell.length_b   1.000
_cell.length_c   1.000
_cell.angle_alpha   90.00
_cell.angle_beta   90.00
_cell.angle_gamma   90.00
#
_symmetry.space_group_name_H-M   'P 1'
#
loop_
_entity.id
_entity.type
_entity.pdbx_description
1 polymer ?
#
loop_
_entity_poly.entity_id
_entity_poly.type
_entity_poly.pdbx_seq_one_letter_code
_entity_poly.pdbx_strand_id
1 'polypeptide(L)'
;MMKIFCAVVFLLTGFLWHLRAADIQVQDFRGKWVWGISTQKISPGFYPNLADQHFESGQMLLKIVRMIPGAPEVEGLQVGDVILSINGQRADTFDIGAAPGSRGERLEPGDVLTLRVYQVRGEKTSIVEKQCILPRYFETEKVAYQEPEGAAEYADISSLHQDLAKGLITEAGWEEDVQDLLQRLVNIDLFQDRYRLPVFSYLVRNPFKLEAVSRSFVRRVQEAGTMPEKLLSFSQYALSFAPVAERAKQLPFTGGDLNAHLDYIEAVLAEAARCNAAALAKLSQADLDYIQQYRDELLDSFIAWKMLSYEPDTERIQRSLQVLRLAEQIDRDELFRQAQVAALLIAPEFLASFQQAAVGSEEKAVVARRETPFGNILIAGKTDHIHQQDYAVIYDLGGNDQYFNNQGGSIPGKIPTAVVVDFDGNDAWESTDTLTQGAGNLGVGILLDLQGDDQYIGIRNIQGAAFAGVGMLLDLSGNDTYRAMYMAQGVAFFGAGILADKQGDDRYEAHQNAQAVGFVRGIGLLTDGAGNDSYYCKGSKQTGYRTRGHYEGWGQGMGFGIRPYASGGVGILFDQSGRDRFEAGTFSQGGGYYYAFGILANAGIEDDLYIGTRYAQGFGVHQAIGAFLEFGGNDVYQTRMAVAQGLAWDEAIGLFIDEQGDDHYHGGSGFSLGAVSHNALCMFLDRQGNDR
;
A
#
# COMPACT_ATOMS: atom_id res chain seq x y z
N MET A 1 44.17 27.72 21.12
CA MET A 1 43.59 26.80 22.11
C MET A 1 42.07 26.64 21.99
N MET A 2 41.31 27.64 21.54
CA MET A 2 39.83 27.56 21.47
C MET A 2 39.26 26.72 20.30
N LYS A 3 40.02 26.49 19.22
CA LYS A 3 39.59 25.67 18.07
C LYS A 3 39.76 24.14 18.26
N ILE A 4 40.62 23.73 19.21
CA ILE A 4 40.84 22.30 19.50
C ILE A 4 39.81 21.79 20.51
N PHE A 5 39.24 22.68 21.34
CA PHE A 5 38.20 22.31 22.31
C PHE A 5 36.84 22.01 21.63
N CYS A 6 36.46 22.74 20.58
CA CYS A 6 35.22 22.44 19.83
C CYS A 6 35.30 21.13 19.04
N ALA A 7 36.46 20.78 18.47
CA ALA A 7 36.61 19.54 17.70
C ALA A 7 36.54 18.29 18.60
N VAL A 8 37.03 18.38 19.84
CA VAL A 8 36.99 17.27 20.81
C VAL A 8 35.59 17.12 21.42
N VAL A 9 34.82 18.20 21.58
CA VAL A 9 33.41 18.12 21.99
C VAL A 9 32.52 17.53 20.89
N PHE A 10 32.75 17.88 19.61
CA PHE A 10 32.00 17.32 18.47
C PHE A 10 32.22 15.81 18.25
N LEU A 11 33.44 15.31 18.48
CA LEU A 11 33.74 13.88 18.39
C LEU A 11 33.19 13.08 19.58
N LEU A 12 33.03 13.71 20.75
CA LEU A 12 32.46 13.06 21.94
C LEU A 12 30.93 13.10 21.97
N THR A 13 30.27 14.14 21.44
CA THR A 13 28.80 14.23 21.41
C THR A 13 28.17 13.40 20.28
N GLY A 14 28.82 13.29 19.12
CA GLY A 14 28.39 12.38 18.05
C GLY A 14 28.51 10.90 18.42
N PHE A 15 29.49 10.55 19.26
CA PHE A 15 29.67 9.18 19.78
C PHE A 15 28.71 8.86 20.94
N LEU A 16 28.24 9.88 21.68
CA LEU A 16 27.26 9.73 22.76
C LEU A 16 25.81 9.54 22.25
N TRP A 17 25.48 10.00 21.05
CA TRP A 17 24.19 9.69 20.40
C TRP A 17 24.13 8.27 19.81
N HIS A 18 25.28 7.67 19.48
CA HIS A 18 25.36 6.29 18.98
C HIS A 18 25.58 5.23 20.06
N LEU A 19 25.80 5.61 21.32
CA LEU A 19 26.06 4.66 22.41
C LEU A 19 25.25 4.99 23.67
N ARG A 20 23.91 5.02 23.55
CA ARG A 20 22.97 4.71 24.64
C ARG A 20 21.68 4.01 24.17
N ALA A 21 21.69 3.34 23.03
CA ALA A 21 20.80 2.20 22.79
C ALA A 21 21.28 0.93 23.54
N ALA A 22 21.86 1.12 24.73
CA ALA A 22 22.38 0.07 25.59
C ALA A 22 21.39 -0.15 26.74
N ASP A 23 20.70 -1.28 26.67
CA ASP A 23 20.16 -2.03 27.80
C ASP A 23 19.20 -1.32 28.78
N ILE A 24 18.24 -0.53 28.27
CA ILE A 24 16.90 -0.63 28.87
C ILE A 24 16.33 -1.93 28.32
N GLN A 25 16.05 -2.88 29.21
CA GLN A 25 15.83 -4.26 28.83
C GLN A 25 14.72 -4.38 27.77
N VAL A 26 15.13 -4.76 26.56
CA VAL A 26 14.30 -5.35 25.48
C VAL A 26 13.51 -6.58 25.98
N GLN A 27 13.65 -6.96 27.26
CA GLN A 27 12.86 -7.95 27.98
C GLN A 27 11.49 -7.42 28.45
N ASP A 28 11.30 -6.10 28.60
CA ASP A 28 10.04 -5.54 29.14
C ASP A 28 8.96 -5.26 28.08
N PHE A 29 9.33 -5.15 26.79
CA PHE A 29 8.34 -5.09 25.71
C PHE A 29 7.82 -6.49 25.41
N ARG A 30 6.66 -6.82 25.98
CA ARG A 30 6.04 -8.16 25.90
C ARG A 30 5.09 -8.35 24.70
N GLY A 31 5.03 -7.36 23.80
CA GLY A 31 4.09 -7.30 22.68
C GLY A 31 2.74 -6.66 23.06
N LYS A 32 1.92 -6.34 22.06
CA LYS A 32 0.52 -5.91 22.27
C LYS A 32 -0.35 -7.15 22.49
N TRP A 33 -1.34 -7.09 23.38
CA TRP A 33 -2.27 -8.20 23.65
C TRP A 33 -3.59 -7.96 22.94
N VAL A 34 -4.16 -8.97 22.29
CA VAL A 34 -5.55 -8.90 21.83
C VAL A 34 -6.25 -10.16 22.24
N TRP A 35 -7.29 -9.99 23.06
CA TRP A 35 -8.20 -11.07 23.41
C TRP A 35 -8.93 -11.61 22.17
N GLY A 36 -9.09 -10.80 21.11
CA GLY A 36 -9.80 -11.22 19.89
C GLY A 36 -11.30 -11.44 20.10
N ILE A 37 -11.80 -11.17 21.32
CA ILE A 37 -13.21 -11.23 21.70
C ILE A 37 -13.69 -9.80 21.94
N SER A 38 -14.67 -9.36 21.14
CA SER A 38 -15.40 -8.13 21.39
C SER A 38 -16.63 -8.41 22.24
N THR A 39 -16.87 -7.56 23.24
CA THR A 39 -17.94 -7.74 24.21
C THR A 39 -18.81 -6.49 24.37
N GLN A 40 -20.06 -6.70 24.77
CA GLN A 40 -21.00 -5.65 25.14
C GLN A 40 -21.37 -5.80 26.62
N LYS A 41 -21.34 -4.71 27.38
CA LYS A 41 -21.82 -4.69 28.76
C LYS A 41 -23.33 -4.87 28.80
N ILE A 42 -23.81 -5.85 29.57
CA ILE A 42 -25.24 -6.15 29.75
C ILE A 42 -25.59 -6.34 31.23
N SER A 43 -26.80 -5.94 31.63
CA SER A 43 -27.29 -6.17 32.99
C SER A 43 -27.64 -7.66 33.20
N PRO A 44 -27.34 -8.26 34.35
CA PRO A 44 -27.77 -9.63 34.67
C PRO A 44 -29.29 -9.84 34.54
N GLY A 45 -30.08 -8.79 34.79
CA GLY A 45 -31.55 -8.84 34.74
C GLY A 45 -32.16 -9.16 33.37
N PHE A 46 -31.37 -9.11 32.29
CA PHE A 46 -31.81 -9.59 30.97
C PHE A 46 -31.93 -11.11 30.87
N TYR A 47 -31.41 -11.86 31.84
CA TYR A 47 -31.38 -13.32 31.84
C TYR A 47 -32.12 -13.89 33.05
N PRO A 48 -33.39 -14.29 32.91
CA PRO A 48 -34.20 -14.82 34.02
C PRO A 48 -33.54 -16.01 34.74
N ASN A 49 -32.84 -16.87 34.00
CA ASN A 49 -32.17 -18.06 34.55
C ASN A 49 -30.89 -17.73 35.34
N LEU A 50 -30.48 -16.46 35.38
CA LEU A 50 -29.43 -15.97 36.26
C LEU A 50 -29.97 -15.35 37.56
N ALA A 51 -31.30 -15.34 37.78
CA ALA A 51 -31.91 -14.72 38.97
C ALA A 51 -31.43 -15.32 40.30
N ASP A 52 -31.11 -16.62 40.32
CA ASP A 52 -30.59 -17.31 41.51
C ASP A 52 -29.08 -17.07 41.73
N GLN A 53 -28.38 -16.48 40.75
CA GLN A 53 -26.99 -16.08 40.91
C GLN A 53 -26.91 -14.76 41.67
N HIS A 54 -25.97 -14.69 42.61
CA HIS A 54 -25.74 -13.45 43.38
C HIS A 54 -24.76 -12.56 42.62
N PHE A 55 -25.24 -11.41 42.16
CA PHE A 55 -24.43 -10.36 41.53
C PHE A 55 -24.39 -9.13 42.45
N GLU A 56 -23.26 -8.43 42.45
CA GLU A 56 -23.12 -7.18 43.18
C GLU A 56 -24.02 -6.09 42.59
N SER A 57 -24.38 -5.09 43.39
CA SER A 57 -25.17 -3.95 42.92
C SER A 57 -24.42 -3.20 41.82
N GLY A 58 -25.09 -2.99 40.68
CA GLY A 58 -24.50 -2.34 39.51
C GLY A 58 -23.50 -3.20 38.72
N GLN A 59 -23.33 -4.48 39.05
CA GLN A 59 -22.49 -5.39 38.28
C GLN A 59 -23.04 -5.59 36.87
N MET A 60 -22.18 -5.40 35.88
CA MET A 60 -22.46 -5.72 34.48
C MET A 60 -21.78 -7.03 34.09
N LEU A 61 -22.32 -7.70 33.08
CA LEU A 61 -21.75 -8.89 32.45
C LEU A 61 -21.23 -8.55 31.06
N LEU A 62 -20.36 -9.39 30.50
CA LEU A 62 -19.81 -9.17 29.17
C LEU A 62 -20.40 -10.19 28.18
N LYS A 63 -21.36 -9.75 27.35
CA LYS A 63 -21.88 -10.57 26.25
C LYS A 63 -20.90 -10.56 25.09
N ILE A 64 -20.46 -11.73 24.64
CA ILE A 64 -19.62 -11.86 23.44
C ILE A 64 -20.46 -11.47 22.22
N VAL A 65 -20.03 -10.43 21.53
CA VAL A 65 -20.67 -9.96 20.29
C VAL A 65 -19.89 -10.36 19.06
N ARG A 66 -18.59 -10.65 19.21
CA ARG A 66 -17.74 -11.07 18.09
C ARG A 66 -16.48 -11.79 18.57
N MET A 67 -16.03 -12.76 17.78
CA MET A 67 -14.72 -13.40 17.91
C MET A 67 -14.02 -13.33 16.56
N ILE A 68 -12.83 -12.76 16.48
CA ILE A 68 -12.05 -12.70 15.23
C ILE A 68 -11.13 -13.93 15.11
N PRO A 69 -10.75 -14.36 13.89
CA PRO A 69 -9.72 -15.40 13.74
C PRO A 69 -8.45 -15.03 14.51
N GLY A 70 -7.81 -16.01 15.15
CA GLY A 70 -6.71 -15.80 16.08
C GLY A 70 -7.12 -15.43 17.50
N ALA A 71 -8.42 -15.27 17.80
CA ALA A 71 -8.93 -15.28 19.17
C ALA A 71 -8.62 -16.63 19.86
N PRO A 72 -8.55 -16.68 21.20
CA PRO A 72 -8.38 -17.92 21.95
C PRO A 72 -9.38 -18.97 21.49
N GLU A 73 -8.89 -20.13 21.04
CA GLU A 73 -9.74 -21.28 20.77
C GLU A 73 -10.19 -21.89 22.10
N VAL A 74 -11.37 -21.49 22.55
CA VAL A 74 -12.01 -22.01 23.76
C VAL A 74 -13.12 -22.95 23.32
N GLU A 75 -12.96 -24.24 23.59
CA GLU A 75 -13.91 -25.27 23.17
C GLU A 75 -15.36 -24.90 23.58
N GLY A 76 -16.24 -24.76 22.60
CA GLY A 76 -17.66 -24.48 22.79
C GLY A 76 -18.03 -23.06 23.21
N LEU A 77 -17.08 -22.11 23.28
CA LEU A 77 -17.36 -20.68 23.44
C LEU A 77 -17.81 -20.10 22.10
N GLN A 78 -18.87 -19.26 22.09
CA GLN A 78 -19.38 -18.68 20.85
C GLN A 78 -19.93 -17.26 21.03
N VAL A 79 -20.20 -16.60 19.90
CA VAL A 79 -20.94 -15.33 19.88
C VAL A 79 -22.31 -15.51 20.53
N GLY A 80 -22.66 -14.60 21.44
CA GLY A 80 -23.87 -14.62 22.24
C GLY A 80 -23.70 -15.17 23.66
N ASP A 81 -22.60 -15.88 23.94
CA ASP A 81 -22.26 -16.31 25.29
C ASP A 81 -21.97 -15.10 26.20
N VAL A 82 -22.25 -15.24 27.50
CA VAL A 82 -22.10 -14.15 28.49
C VAL A 82 -21.05 -14.52 29.52
N ILE A 83 -19.98 -13.74 29.57
CA ILE A 83 -18.90 -13.91 30.54
C ILE A 83 -19.35 -13.25 31.86
N LEU A 84 -19.44 -14.08 32.89
CA LEU A 84 -19.86 -13.70 34.24
C LEU A 84 -18.68 -13.23 35.08
N SER A 85 -17.55 -13.93 34.98
CA SER A 85 -16.32 -13.61 35.70
C SER A 85 -15.08 -14.09 34.94
N ILE A 86 -13.95 -13.43 35.17
CA ILE A 86 -12.63 -13.75 34.59
C ILE A 86 -11.65 -13.90 35.77
N ASN A 87 -10.97 -15.04 35.87
CA ASN A 87 -10.11 -15.40 37.00
C ASN A 87 -10.80 -15.23 38.37
N GLY A 88 -12.09 -15.55 38.42
CA GLY A 88 -12.93 -15.37 39.62
C GLY A 88 -13.30 -13.93 39.96
N GLN A 89 -12.84 -12.94 39.18
CA GLN A 89 -13.19 -11.53 39.35
C GLN A 89 -14.32 -11.09 38.42
N ARG A 90 -14.97 -9.99 38.78
CA ARG A 90 -16.02 -9.34 37.98
C ARG A 90 -15.55 -9.07 36.55
N ALA A 91 -16.31 -9.55 35.57
CA ALA A 91 -15.96 -9.41 34.16
C ALA A 91 -15.98 -7.95 33.70
N ASP A 92 -16.88 -7.12 34.22
CA ASP A 92 -17.04 -5.71 33.83
C ASP A 92 -15.95 -4.76 34.33
N THR A 93 -15.14 -5.23 35.29
CA THR A 93 -13.98 -4.53 35.85
C THR A 93 -12.66 -5.12 35.40
N PHE A 94 -12.67 -6.23 34.65
CA PHE A 94 -11.45 -6.88 34.19
C PHE A 94 -10.77 -6.03 33.11
N ASP A 95 -9.57 -5.57 33.41
CA ASP A 95 -8.68 -4.91 32.45
C ASP A 95 -7.54 -5.84 32.10
N ILE A 96 -7.57 -6.38 30.88
CA ILE A 96 -6.51 -7.25 30.35
C ILE A 96 -5.14 -6.56 30.32
N GLY A 97 -5.11 -5.23 30.23
CA GLY A 97 -3.88 -4.44 30.26
C GLY A 97 -3.24 -4.32 31.63
N ALA A 98 -4.01 -4.51 32.70
CA ALA A 98 -3.56 -4.37 34.09
C ALA A 98 -3.61 -5.69 34.89
N ALA A 99 -4.26 -6.73 34.35
CA ALA A 99 -4.44 -8.00 35.03
C ALA A 99 -3.11 -8.77 35.19
N PRO A 100 -2.91 -9.44 36.34
CA PRO A 100 -1.67 -10.12 36.59
C PRO A 100 -1.55 -11.46 35.84
N GLY A 101 -0.37 -11.72 35.29
CA GLY A 101 -0.02 -12.97 34.58
C GLY A 101 0.46 -14.08 35.51
N SER A 102 0.79 -15.25 34.93
CA SER A 102 1.30 -16.41 35.70
C SER A 102 2.60 -16.12 36.48
N ARG A 103 3.33 -15.07 36.09
CA ARG A 103 4.57 -14.61 36.73
C ARG A 103 4.37 -13.51 37.78
N GLY A 104 3.14 -13.09 38.06
CA GLY A 104 2.82 -12.06 39.06
C GLY A 104 2.99 -10.60 38.58
N GLU A 105 3.34 -10.41 37.31
CA GLU A 105 3.43 -9.11 36.63
C GLU A 105 2.23 -8.96 35.69
N ARG A 106 2.34 -8.41 34.48
CA ARG A 106 1.24 -8.33 33.50
C ARG A 106 1.01 -9.68 32.78
N LEU A 107 -0.21 -9.91 32.26
CA LEU A 107 -0.51 -11.05 31.38
C LEU A 107 0.48 -11.17 30.21
N GLU A 108 0.82 -12.41 29.86
CA GLU A 108 1.72 -12.81 28.78
C GLU A 108 1.07 -13.78 27.78
N PRO A 109 1.63 -14.00 26.57
CA PRO A 109 1.00 -14.87 25.60
C PRO A 109 1.26 -16.29 26.06
N GLY A 110 0.21 -17.10 26.13
CA GLY A 110 0.24 -18.41 26.78
C GLY A 110 -0.27 -18.40 28.22
N ASP A 111 -0.50 -17.24 28.85
CA ASP A 111 -1.21 -17.21 30.13
C ASP A 111 -2.64 -17.70 29.98
N VAL A 112 -3.14 -18.38 31.02
CA VAL A 112 -4.48 -18.99 31.03
C VAL A 112 -5.43 -18.12 31.85
N LEU A 113 -6.51 -17.67 31.21
CA LEU A 113 -7.65 -17.04 31.86
C LEU A 113 -8.75 -18.07 32.13
N THR A 114 -9.30 -18.08 33.33
CA THR A 114 -10.47 -18.88 33.71
C THR A 114 -11.73 -18.04 33.54
N LEU A 115 -12.54 -18.37 32.54
CA LEU A 115 -13.80 -17.71 32.23
C LEU A 115 -14.96 -18.50 32.84
N ARG A 116 -15.81 -17.85 33.63
CA ARG A 116 -17.12 -18.38 34.01
C ARG A 116 -18.15 -17.85 33.02
N VAL A 117 -18.74 -18.72 32.22
CA VAL A 117 -19.53 -18.36 31.05
C VAL A 117 -20.95 -18.91 31.18
N TYR A 118 -21.94 -18.05 30.98
CA TYR A 118 -23.33 -18.43 30.78
C TYR A 118 -23.59 -18.63 29.29
N GLN A 119 -23.98 -19.86 28.94
CA GLN A 119 -24.21 -20.30 27.58
C GLN A 119 -25.68 -20.56 27.32
N VAL A 120 -26.19 -20.05 26.20
CA VAL A 120 -27.55 -20.30 25.72
C VAL A 120 -27.47 -21.10 24.42
N ARG A 121 -28.12 -22.26 24.38
CA ARG A 121 -28.17 -23.17 23.22
C ARG A 121 -29.62 -23.57 23.00
N GLY A 122 -30.33 -22.84 22.13
CA GLY A 122 -31.78 -22.96 22.00
C GLY A 122 -32.46 -22.66 23.32
N GLU A 123 -33.28 -23.60 23.82
CA GLU A 123 -33.96 -23.49 25.12
C GLU A 123 -33.07 -23.89 26.32
N LYS A 124 -31.91 -24.50 26.08
CA LYS A 124 -31.01 -24.95 27.16
C LYS A 124 -30.06 -23.84 27.57
N THR A 125 -29.92 -23.66 28.88
CA THR A 125 -29.00 -22.69 29.48
C THR A 125 -28.09 -23.39 30.49
N SER A 126 -26.81 -23.04 30.50
CA SER A 126 -25.84 -23.60 31.45
C SER A 126 -24.78 -22.58 31.83
N ILE A 127 -24.25 -22.71 33.05
CA ILE A 127 -23.05 -21.98 33.48
C ILE A 127 -21.89 -22.97 33.48
N VAL A 128 -20.86 -22.66 32.71
CA VAL A 128 -19.67 -23.49 32.57
C VAL A 128 -18.43 -22.69 32.89
N GLU A 129 -17.39 -23.37 33.34
CA GLU A 129 -16.05 -22.80 33.42
C GLU A 129 -15.25 -23.20 32.18
N LYS A 130 -14.51 -22.24 31.62
CA LYS A 130 -13.71 -22.41 30.42
C LYS A 130 -12.33 -21.84 30.65
N GLN A 131 -11.30 -22.54 30.19
CA GLN A 131 -9.94 -22.04 30.17
C GLN A 131 -9.64 -21.40 28.81
N CYS A 132 -8.99 -20.25 28.85
CA CYS A 132 -8.73 -19.40 27.71
C CYS A 132 -7.25 -19.05 27.69
N ILE A 133 -6.50 -19.70 26.81
CA ILE A 133 -5.07 -19.41 26.62
C ILE A 133 -4.96 -18.13 25.79
N LEU A 134 -4.29 -17.11 26.32
CA LEU A 134 -4.10 -15.85 25.59
C LEU A 134 -3.19 -16.06 24.38
N PRO A 135 -3.68 -15.83 23.15
CA PRO A 135 -2.88 -15.99 21.95
C PRO A 135 -1.85 -14.85 21.84
N ARG A 136 -0.80 -15.08 21.05
CA ARG A 136 0.04 -13.97 20.57
C ARG A 136 -0.74 -13.10 19.59
N TYR A 137 -0.31 -11.84 19.50
CA TYR A 137 -0.81 -10.83 18.56
C TYR A 137 -0.45 -11.25 17.12
N PHE A 138 -1.25 -12.17 16.59
CA PHE A 138 -1.07 -12.81 15.29
C PHE A 138 0.31 -13.47 15.09
N GLU A 139 0.58 -13.98 13.88
CA GLU A 139 1.83 -14.65 13.49
C GLU A 139 3.03 -13.66 13.45
N THR A 140 3.24 -12.92 14.55
CA THR A 140 4.36 -12.02 14.74
C THR A 140 5.46 -12.70 15.52
N GLU A 141 6.70 -12.43 15.14
CA GLU A 141 7.87 -12.96 15.80
C GLU A 141 8.75 -11.82 16.29
N LYS A 142 9.49 -12.06 17.36
CA LYS A 142 10.51 -11.11 17.82
C LYS A 142 11.68 -11.19 16.85
N VAL A 143 11.91 -10.12 16.10
CA VAL A 143 12.96 -10.05 15.07
C VAL A 143 14.07 -9.15 15.57
N ALA A 144 15.32 -9.61 15.48
CA ALA A 144 16.47 -8.74 15.73
C ALA A 144 16.59 -7.75 14.58
N TYR A 145 16.69 -6.45 14.88
CA TYR A 145 16.87 -5.44 13.85
C TYR A 145 18.18 -5.67 13.10
N GLN A 146 18.07 -5.74 11.78
CA GLN A 146 19.19 -5.68 10.84
C GLN A 146 18.98 -4.43 10.01
N GLU A 147 19.97 -3.54 10.03
CA GLU A 147 19.90 -2.32 9.22
C GLU A 147 19.95 -2.71 7.73
N PRO A 148 18.93 -2.32 6.94
CA PRO A 148 18.85 -2.69 5.52
C PRO A 148 19.94 -1.98 4.71
N GLU A 149 20.43 -2.62 3.64
CA GLU A 149 21.56 -2.12 2.84
C GLU A 149 21.34 -0.71 2.31
N GLY A 150 20.12 -0.36 1.89
CA GLY A 150 19.76 0.97 1.40
C GLY A 150 19.86 2.07 2.46
N ALA A 151 19.90 1.75 3.76
CA ALA A 151 20.09 2.74 4.82
C ALA A 151 21.41 3.51 4.68
N ALA A 152 22.44 2.89 4.12
CA ALA A 152 23.76 3.49 3.92
C ALA A 152 23.69 4.74 3.03
N GLU A 153 22.74 4.81 2.07
CA GLU A 153 22.55 5.98 1.21
C GLU A 153 22.11 7.23 2.00
N TYR A 154 21.48 7.05 3.15
CA TYR A 154 20.83 8.11 3.91
C TYR A 154 21.56 8.45 5.21
N ALA A 155 22.58 7.69 5.61
CA ALA A 155 23.30 7.86 6.88
C ALA A 155 23.85 9.30 7.02
N ASP A 156 24.56 9.77 6.00
CA ASP A 156 25.27 11.06 6.00
C ASP A 156 24.48 12.21 5.35
N ILE A 157 23.29 11.95 4.79
CA ILE A 157 22.45 13.01 4.23
C ILE A 157 21.93 13.89 5.37
N SER A 158 22.38 15.14 5.43
CA SER A 158 21.80 16.14 6.31
C SER A 158 20.38 16.43 5.86
N SER A 159 19.42 16.29 6.77
CA SER A 159 18.06 16.78 6.55
C SER A 159 17.92 18.14 7.22
N LEU A 160 17.45 19.13 6.46
CA LEU A 160 17.07 20.43 7.02
C LEU A 160 16.09 20.24 8.19
N HIS A 161 15.17 19.29 8.08
CA HIS A 161 14.19 18.95 9.11
C HIS A 161 14.87 18.39 10.35
N GLN A 162 15.87 17.52 10.18
CA GLN A 162 16.63 17.01 11.30
C GLN A 162 17.35 18.15 12.05
N ASP A 163 17.91 19.11 11.33
CA ASP A 163 18.63 20.23 11.94
C ASP A 163 17.68 21.22 12.63
N LEU A 164 16.53 21.52 12.03
CA LEU A 164 15.47 22.33 12.63
C LEU A 164 14.90 21.65 13.89
N ALA A 165 14.55 20.37 13.80
CA ALA A 165 14.03 19.61 14.93
C ALA A 165 15.01 19.58 16.09
N LYS A 166 16.31 19.33 15.83
CA LYS A 166 17.35 19.40 16.88
C LYS A 166 17.38 20.75 17.57
N GLY A 167 17.29 21.84 16.81
CA GLY A 167 17.25 23.20 17.35
C GLY A 167 16.05 23.40 18.29
N LEU A 168 14.85 23.08 17.83
CA LEU A 168 13.60 23.24 18.59
C LEU A 168 13.58 22.37 19.86
N ILE A 169 14.03 21.12 19.75
CA ILE A 169 14.10 20.19 20.89
C ILE A 169 15.03 20.76 21.97
N THR A 170 16.19 21.29 21.55
CA THR A 170 17.17 21.87 22.47
C THR A 170 16.65 23.13 23.13
N GLU A 171 15.99 24.01 22.36
CA GLU A 171 15.41 25.25 22.89
C GLU A 171 14.28 24.96 23.89
N ALA A 172 13.46 23.95 23.62
CA ALA A 172 12.35 23.57 24.48
C ALA A 172 12.75 22.69 25.68
N GLY A 173 13.96 22.13 25.69
CA GLY A 173 14.44 21.20 26.72
C GLY A 173 13.72 19.84 26.69
N TRP A 174 13.35 19.37 25.50
CA TRP A 174 12.59 18.13 25.28
C TRP A 174 13.45 16.92 24.95
N GLU A 175 14.76 16.96 25.18
CA GLU A 175 15.67 15.90 24.77
C GLU A 175 15.28 14.55 25.38
N GLU A 176 14.98 14.50 26.69
CA GLU A 176 14.59 13.25 27.35
C GLU A 176 13.24 12.72 26.85
N ASP A 177 12.24 13.60 26.71
CA ASP A 177 10.91 13.24 26.23
C ASP A 177 10.94 12.73 24.78
N VAL A 178 11.74 13.36 23.91
CA VAL A 178 11.92 12.91 22.53
C VAL A 178 12.68 11.60 22.47
N GLN A 179 13.71 11.40 23.30
CA GLN A 179 14.39 10.10 23.35
C GLN A 179 13.45 8.97 23.80
N ASP A 180 12.56 9.21 24.78
CA ASP A 180 11.52 8.26 25.17
C ASP A 180 10.54 7.99 24.01
N LEU A 181 10.08 9.02 23.31
CA LEU A 181 9.23 8.89 22.13
C LEU A 181 9.89 8.06 21.02
N LEU A 182 11.14 8.36 20.68
CA LEU A 182 11.90 7.62 19.67
C LEU A 182 12.06 6.15 20.07
N GLN A 183 12.30 5.88 21.36
CA GLN A 183 12.36 4.52 21.86
C GLN A 183 11.01 3.78 21.73
N ARG A 184 9.88 4.46 21.94
CA ARG A 184 8.54 3.87 21.70
C ARG A 184 8.32 3.54 20.22
N LEU A 185 8.77 4.40 19.31
CA LEU A 185 8.74 4.14 17.87
C LEU A 185 9.62 2.94 17.49
N VAL A 186 10.80 2.78 18.10
CA VAL A 186 11.61 1.57 17.91
C VAL A 186 10.85 0.32 18.38
N ASN A 187 10.11 0.43 19.49
CA ASN A 187 9.41 -0.71 20.10
C ASN A 187 8.30 -1.29 19.22
N ILE A 188 7.65 -0.48 18.36
CA ILE A 188 6.58 -0.96 17.49
C ILE A 188 7.05 -1.90 16.37
N ASP A 189 8.36 -2.02 16.18
CA ASP A 189 9.00 -2.87 15.18
C ASP A 189 9.84 -4.02 15.78
N LEU A 190 9.77 -4.23 17.10
CA LEU A 190 10.41 -5.36 17.78
C LEU A 190 9.74 -6.71 17.45
N PHE A 191 8.43 -6.68 17.28
CA PHE A 191 7.63 -7.82 16.84
C PHE A 191 7.09 -7.53 15.46
N GLN A 192 7.52 -8.32 14.48
CA GLN A 192 7.19 -8.12 13.09
C GLN A 192 6.34 -9.29 12.60
N ASP A 193 5.34 -8.99 11.77
CA ASP A 193 4.75 -9.99 10.91
C ASP A 193 5.66 -10.25 9.70
N ARG A 194 5.39 -11.35 8.99
CA ARG A 194 6.16 -11.76 7.82
C ARG A 194 6.10 -10.80 6.63
N TYR A 195 5.30 -9.73 6.68
CA TYR A 195 5.06 -8.81 5.57
C TYR A 195 5.77 -7.47 5.74
N ARG A 196 6.37 -7.22 6.91
CA ARG A 196 7.08 -5.96 7.24
C ARG A 196 8.12 -5.58 6.16
N LEU A 197 8.01 -4.36 5.64
CA LEU A 197 8.98 -3.82 4.69
C LEU A 197 10.20 -3.21 5.39
N PRO A 198 11.43 -3.42 4.88
CA PRO A 198 12.63 -2.89 5.50
C PRO A 198 12.70 -1.35 5.55
N VAL A 199 12.18 -0.65 4.53
CA VAL A 199 12.11 0.83 4.52
C VAL A 199 11.29 1.37 5.70
N PHE A 200 10.18 0.70 6.04
CA PHE A 200 9.38 1.06 7.21
C PHE A 200 10.21 0.90 8.50
N SER A 201 10.84 -0.27 8.67
CA SER A 201 11.65 -0.58 9.86
C SER A 201 12.84 0.38 10.01
N TYR A 202 13.40 0.87 8.91
CA TYR A 202 14.43 1.91 8.92
C TYR A 202 13.85 3.27 9.35
N LEU A 203 12.78 3.73 8.72
CA LEU A 203 12.20 5.06 8.96
C LEU A 203 11.60 5.21 10.36
N VAL A 204 11.03 4.15 10.94
CA VAL A 204 10.50 4.21 12.31
C VAL A 204 11.60 4.39 13.36
N ARG A 205 12.82 3.93 13.06
CA ARG A 205 14.02 4.13 13.90
C ARG A 205 14.71 5.46 13.61
N ASN A 206 14.54 5.97 12.40
CA ASN A 206 15.17 7.18 11.90
C ASN A 206 14.11 8.17 11.38
N PRO A 207 13.14 8.62 12.20
CA PRO A 207 12.00 9.41 11.72
C PRO A 207 12.41 10.71 11.05
N PHE A 208 13.53 11.32 11.47
CA PHE A 208 14.07 12.53 10.85
C PHE A 208 14.73 12.30 9.48
N LYS A 209 14.83 11.06 9.00
CA LYS A 209 15.27 10.72 7.63
C LYS A 209 14.09 10.56 6.66
N LEU A 210 12.85 10.70 7.13
CA LEU A 210 11.64 10.58 6.30
C LEU A 210 11.67 11.49 5.09
N GLU A 211 12.04 12.76 5.26
CA GLU A 211 12.18 13.69 4.14
C GLU A 211 13.20 13.18 3.11
N ALA A 212 14.42 12.86 3.56
CA ALA A 212 15.51 12.47 2.67
C ALA A 212 15.17 11.21 1.85
N VAL A 213 14.52 10.23 2.50
CA VAL A 213 14.05 9.01 1.83
C VAL A 213 12.92 9.35 0.85
N SER A 214 11.92 10.13 1.26
CA SER A 214 10.77 10.48 0.41
C SER A 214 11.22 11.22 -0.84
N ARG A 215 12.09 12.24 -0.71
CA ARG A 215 12.66 12.98 -1.85
C ARG A 215 13.53 12.10 -2.74
N SER A 216 14.27 11.16 -2.17
CA SER A 216 15.07 10.22 -2.96
C SER A 216 14.19 9.28 -3.77
N PHE A 217 13.07 8.82 -3.19
CA PHE A 217 12.09 7.98 -3.89
C PHE A 217 11.45 8.75 -5.04
N VAL A 218 10.96 9.96 -4.77
CA VAL A 218 10.39 10.86 -5.80
C VAL A 218 11.40 11.14 -6.92
N ARG A 219 12.66 11.45 -6.59
CA ARG A 219 13.70 11.68 -7.61
C ARG A 219 13.96 10.45 -8.47
N ARG A 220 13.95 9.24 -7.89
CA ARG A 220 14.13 8.00 -8.66
C ARG A 220 12.96 7.76 -9.61
N VAL A 221 11.74 8.13 -9.22
CA VAL A 221 10.56 8.12 -10.11
C VAL A 221 10.73 9.15 -11.21
N GLN A 222 11.10 10.39 -10.88
CA GLN A 222 11.38 11.45 -11.85
C GLN A 222 12.44 11.04 -12.88
N GLU A 223 13.57 10.48 -12.43
CA GLU A 223 14.65 9.99 -13.28
C GLU A 223 14.26 8.76 -14.13
N ALA A 224 13.22 8.04 -13.70
CA ALA A 224 12.63 6.94 -14.45
C ALA A 224 11.69 7.46 -15.55
N GLY A 225 10.88 8.49 -15.29
CA GLY A 225 9.83 8.92 -16.21
C GLY A 225 8.98 7.72 -16.61
N THR A 226 8.88 7.45 -17.91
CA THR A 226 8.18 6.26 -18.46
C THR A 226 9.12 5.10 -18.83
N MET A 227 10.41 5.14 -18.45
CA MET A 227 11.38 4.07 -18.75
C MET A 227 11.08 2.81 -17.89
N PRO A 228 10.64 1.69 -18.49
CA PRO A 228 10.18 0.53 -17.75
C PRO A 228 11.25 -0.07 -16.84
N GLU A 229 12.48 -0.17 -17.32
CA GLU A 229 13.61 -0.76 -16.59
C GLU A 229 13.93 0.00 -15.30
N LYS A 230 13.84 1.33 -15.33
CA LYS A 230 14.09 2.19 -14.16
C LYS A 230 12.93 2.15 -13.18
N LEU A 231 11.69 2.18 -13.68
CA LEU A 231 10.48 2.03 -12.86
C LEU A 231 10.47 0.68 -12.11
N LEU A 232 10.83 -0.40 -12.81
CA LEU A 232 10.95 -1.75 -12.23
C LEU A 232 12.09 -1.82 -11.20
N SER A 233 13.27 -1.29 -11.54
CA SER A 233 14.41 -1.25 -10.64
C SER A 233 14.10 -0.45 -9.37
N PHE A 234 13.43 0.70 -9.49
CA PHE A 234 13.02 1.49 -8.34
C PHE A 234 11.96 0.75 -7.51
N SER A 235 11.00 0.10 -8.16
CA SER A 235 9.96 -0.67 -7.48
C SER A 235 10.54 -1.81 -6.62
N GLN A 236 11.53 -2.54 -7.15
CA GLN A 236 12.27 -3.55 -6.39
C GLN A 236 13.08 -2.93 -5.25
N TYR A 237 13.74 -1.79 -5.50
CA TYR A 237 14.49 -1.06 -4.48
C TYR A 237 13.58 -0.61 -3.34
N ALA A 238 12.40 -0.05 -3.60
CA ALA A 238 11.49 0.42 -2.55
C ALA A 238 10.96 -0.73 -1.68
N LEU A 239 10.70 -1.90 -2.26
CA LEU A 239 10.22 -3.08 -1.53
C LEU A 239 11.31 -3.76 -0.69
N SER A 240 12.52 -3.87 -1.22
CA SER A 240 13.66 -4.50 -0.54
C SER A 240 14.45 -3.54 0.36
N PHE A 241 14.36 -2.24 0.06
CA PHE A 241 15.22 -1.17 0.56
C PHE A 241 16.70 -1.53 0.49
N ALA A 242 17.09 -2.11 -0.65
CA ALA A 242 18.45 -2.55 -0.94
C ALA A 242 18.76 -2.36 -2.43
N PRO A 243 20.03 -2.14 -2.80
CA PRO A 243 20.44 -2.07 -4.19
C PRO A 243 20.02 -3.33 -4.95
N VAL A 244 19.42 -3.14 -6.12
CA VAL A 244 18.97 -4.24 -6.98
C VAL A 244 20.14 -4.70 -7.82
N ALA A 245 20.47 -5.99 -7.77
CA ALA A 245 21.46 -6.56 -8.66
C ALA A 245 20.86 -6.69 -10.08
N GLU A 246 21.55 -6.15 -11.09
CA GLU A 246 21.21 -6.42 -12.49
C GLU A 246 21.37 -7.93 -12.77
N ARG A 247 20.24 -8.60 -13.06
CA ARG A 247 20.20 -10.05 -13.29
C ARG A 247 19.41 -10.46 -14.52
N ALA A 248 18.84 -9.52 -15.27
CA ALA A 248 18.08 -9.85 -16.47
C ALA A 248 19.01 -10.44 -17.55
N LYS A 249 18.59 -11.59 -18.11
CA LYS A 249 19.28 -12.20 -19.24
C LYS A 249 18.97 -11.36 -20.48
N GLN A 250 19.98 -10.69 -21.03
CA GLN A 250 19.83 -10.00 -22.31
C GLN A 250 19.63 -11.03 -23.42
N LEU A 251 18.44 -11.02 -24.03
CA LEU A 251 18.19 -11.77 -25.25
C LEU A 251 18.73 -10.92 -26.43
N PRO A 252 19.65 -11.42 -27.24
CA PRO A 252 20.21 -10.64 -28.33
C PRO A 252 19.14 -10.38 -29.40
N PHE A 253 18.92 -9.11 -29.71
CA PHE A 253 18.10 -8.67 -30.84
C PHE A 253 18.99 -8.08 -31.92
N THR A 254 18.80 -8.50 -33.18
CA THR A 254 19.62 -8.06 -34.32
C THR A 254 18.82 -7.33 -35.40
N GLY A 255 17.54 -7.01 -35.15
CA GLY A 255 16.63 -6.52 -36.18
C GLY A 255 16.29 -7.58 -37.23
N GLY A 256 15.59 -7.17 -38.29
CA GLY A 256 15.23 -8.03 -39.42
C GLY A 256 13.89 -7.70 -40.03
N ASP A 257 13.30 -8.66 -40.74
CA ASP A 257 11.92 -8.56 -41.23
C ASP A 257 10.90 -8.89 -40.14
N LEU A 258 9.61 -8.84 -40.46
CA LEU A 258 8.54 -9.10 -39.49
C LEU A 258 8.60 -10.52 -38.90
N ASN A 259 9.09 -11.51 -39.65
CA ASN A 259 9.24 -12.87 -39.13
C ASN A 259 10.34 -12.94 -38.07
N ALA A 260 11.47 -12.24 -38.28
CA ALA A 260 12.52 -12.13 -37.28
C ALA A 260 12.03 -11.47 -35.98
N HIS A 261 11.15 -10.46 -36.09
CA HIS A 261 10.54 -9.83 -34.91
C HIS A 261 9.59 -10.81 -34.18
N LEU A 262 8.75 -11.54 -34.92
CA LEU A 262 7.88 -12.57 -34.32
C LEU A 262 8.68 -13.69 -33.64
N ASP A 263 9.81 -14.11 -34.22
CA ASP A 263 10.73 -15.09 -33.61
C ASP A 263 11.33 -14.55 -32.30
N TYR A 264 11.71 -13.27 -32.27
CA TYR A 264 12.22 -12.62 -31.07
C TYR A 264 11.15 -12.50 -29.99
N ILE A 265 9.93 -12.08 -30.35
CA ILE A 265 8.79 -11.99 -29.44
C ILE A 265 8.53 -13.34 -28.77
N GLU A 266 8.49 -14.42 -29.55
CA GLU A 266 8.28 -15.78 -29.02
C GLU A 266 9.41 -16.21 -28.07
N ALA A 267 10.66 -15.86 -28.37
CA ALA A 267 11.80 -16.14 -27.51
C ALA A 267 11.72 -15.39 -26.16
N VAL A 268 11.27 -14.13 -26.18
CA VAL A 268 11.03 -13.32 -24.97
C VAL A 268 9.91 -13.93 -24.13
N LEU A 269 8.78 -14.29 -24.75
CA LEU A 269 7.66 -14.94 -24.06
C LEU A 269 8.08 -16.26 -23.41
N ALA A 270 8.92 -17.05 -24.08
CA ALA A 270 9.43 -18.31 -23.54
C ALA A 270 10.32 -18.11 -22.30
N GLU A 271 11.21 -17.11 -22.31
CA GLU A 271 12.03 -16.79 -21.13
C GLU A 271 11.18 -16.19 -20.01
N ALA A 272 10.23 -15.31 -20.32
CA ALA A 272 9.31 -14.75 -19.34
C ALA A 272 8.46 -15.84 -18.66
N ALA A 273 7.96 -16.83 -19.42
CA ALA A 273 7.25 -17.99 -18.87
C ALA A 273 8.12 -18.83 -17.93
N ARG A 274 9.44 -18.94 -18.20
CA ARG A 274 10.38 -19.58 -17.27
C ARG A 274 10.52 -18.80 -15.96
N CYS A 275 10.62 -17.47 -16.02
CA CYS A 275 10.61 -16.60 -14.83
C CYS A 275 9.33 -16.81 -14.02
N ASN A 276 8.18 -16.81 -14.68
CA ASN A 276 6.89 -17.01 -14.02
C ASN A 276 6.80 -18.37 -13.31
N ALA A 277 7.22 -19.44 -13.98
CA ALA A 277 7.25 -20.77 -13.39
C ALA A 277 8.19 -20.84 -12.17
N ALA A 278 9.33 -20.15 -12.21
CA ALA A 278 10.23 -20.04 -11.06
C ALA A 278 9.61 -19.23 -9.91
N ALA A 279 8.92 -18.13 -10.23
CA ALA A 279 8.21 -17.31 -9.25
C ALA A 279 7.16 -18.09 -8.46
N LEU A 280 6.43 -18.97 -9.15
CA LEU A 280 5.33 -19.74 -8.58
C LEU A 280 5.76 -21.13 -8.07
N ALA A 281 7.05 -21.49 -8.15
CA ALA A 281 7.54 -22.85 -7.94
C ALA A 281 7.27 -23.44 -6.54
N LYS A 282 7.05 -22.59 -5.53
CA LYS A 282 6.76 -23.00 -4.14
C LYS A 282 5.29 -23.35 -3.91
N LEU A 283 4.40 -22.99 -4.84
CA LEU A 283 2.96 -23.18 -4.72
C LEU A 283 2.52 -24.41 -5.52
N SER A 284 1.63 -25.21 -4.94
CA SER A 284 0.94 -26.27 -5.68
C SER A 284 -0.14 -25.67 -6.58
N GLN A 285 -0.63 -26.44 -7.55
CA GLN A 285 -1.78 -26.01 -8.37
C GLN A 285 -3.01 -25.69 -7.49
N ALA A 286 -3.25 -26.46 -6.43
CA ALA A 286 -4.35 -26.21 -5.51
C ALA A 286 -4.21 -24.88 -4.76
N ASP A 287 -2.97 -24.47 -4.43
CA ASP A 287 -2.72 -23.17 -3.80
C ASP A 287 -2.97 -22.02 -4.79
N LEU A 288 -2.54 -22.18 -6.04
CA LEU A 288 -2.79 -21.20 -7.10
C LEU A 288 -4.29 -21.05 -7.39
N ASP A 289 -5.02 -22.17 -7.44
CA ASP A 289 -6.47 -22.18 -7.61
C ASP A 289 -7.16 -21.49 -6.42
N TYR A 290 -6.67 -21.72 -5.19
CA TYR A 290 -7.18 -21.07 -3.98
C TYR A 290 -6.99 -19.55 -4.02
N ILE A 291 -5.80 -19.08 -4.41
CA ILE A 291 -5.54 -17.63 -4.58
C ILE A 291 -6.50 -17.06 -5.61
N GLN A 292 -6.61 -17.67 -6.79
CA GLN A 292 -7.47 -17.18 -7.86
C GLN A 292 -8.94 -17.13 -7.47
N GLN A 293 -9.41 -18.14 -6.73
CA GLN A 293 -10.79 -18.21 -6.27
C GLN A 293 -11.13 -17.14 -5.22
N TYR A 294 -10.20 -16.85 -4.30
CA TYR A 294 -10.51 -16.05 -3.10
C TYR A 294 -9.82 -14.68 -3.02
N ARG A 295 -8.93 -14.32 -3.95
CA ARG A 295 -8.29 -12.99 -3.94
C ARG A 295 -9.33 -11.87 -4.01
N ASP A 296 -10.36 -11.98 -4.83
CA ASP A 296 -11.35 -10.91 -4.97
C ASP A 296 -12.20 -10.75 -3.70
N GLU A 297 -12.38 -11.84 -2.93
CA GLU A 297 -13.05 -11.78 -1.62
C GLU A 297 -12.26 -10.97 -0.60
N LEU A 298 -10.93 -11.16 -0.54
CA LEU A 298 -10.03 -10.37 0.28
C LEU A 298 -10.18 -8.87 -0.05
N LEU A 299 -10.21 -8.55 -1.34
CA LEU A 299 -10.35 -7.18 -1.83
C LEU A 299 -11.74 -6.58 -1.54
N ASP A 300 -12.80 -7.37 -1.70
CA ASP A 300 -14.17 -6.96 -1.36
C ASP A 300 -14.31 -6.61 0.13
N SER A 301 -13.71 -7.41 1.01
CA SER A 301 -13.72 -7.14 2.45
C SER A 301 -13.07 -5.79 2.74
N PHE A 302 -12.01 -5.39 2.02
CA PHE A 302 -11.44 -4.05 2.19
C PHE A 302 -12.34 -2.95 1.67
N ILE A 303 -12.92 -3.10 0.48
CA ILE A 303 -13.84 -2.11 -0.06
C ILE A 303 -15.06 -1.94 0.85
N ALA A 304 -15.58 -3.00 1.45
CA ALA A 304 -16.75 -2.92 2.32
C ALA A 304 -16.41 -2.42 3.73
N TRP A 305 -15.39 -3.00 4.35
CA TRP A 305 -15.16 -2.90 5.80
C TRP A 305 -13.91 -2.14 6.19
N LYS A 306 -13.04 -1.82 5.22
CA LYS A 306 -11.73 -1.15 5.34
C LYS A 306 -10.69 -1.99 6.06
N MET A 307 -11.08 -2.68 7.11
CA MET A 307 -10.25 -3.65 7.82
C MET A 307 -10.88 -5.03 7.74
N LEU A 308 -10.04 -6.04 7.51
CA LEU A 308 -10.47 -7.43 7.56
C LEU A 308 -10.98 -7.80 8.96
N SER A 309 -10.46 -7.15 10.01
CA SER A 309 -10.97 -7.31 11.37
C SER A 309 -12.37 -6.73 11.56
N TYR A 310 -13.00 -6.09 10.57
CA TYR A 310 -14.39 -5.59 10.61
C TYR A 310 -15.35 -6.43 9.77
N GLU A 311 -14.84 -7.39 8.98
CA GLU A 311 -15.63 -8.34 8.21
C GLU A 311 -16.51 -9.23 9.14
N PRO A 312 -17.84 -9.21 9.02
CA PRO A 312 -18.72 -10.07 9.81
C PRO A 312 -18.58 -11.57 9.46
N ASP A 313 -18.20 -11.93 8.23
CA ASP A 313 -18.00 -13.32 7.83
C ASP A 313 -16.62 -13.84 8.28
N THR A 314 -16.61 -14.64 9.35
CA THR A 314 -15.38 -15.24 9.89
C THR A 314 -14.73 -16.24 8.95
N GLU A 315 -15.50 -16.95 8.12
CA GLU A 315 -14.93 -17.88 7.14
C GLU A 315 -14.22 -17.09 6.04
N ARG A 316 -14.81 -15.99 5.57
CA ARG A 316 -14.16 -15.08 4.61
C ARG A 316 -12.86 -14.50 5.14
N ILE A 317 -12.81 -14.15 6.43
CA ILE A 317 -11.55 -13.73 7.06
C ILE A 317 -10.51 -14.86 6.98
N GLN A 318 -10.87 -16.09 7.33
CA GLN A 318 -9.93 -17.22 7.26
C GLN A 318 -9.42 -17.45 5.84
N ARG A 319 -10.30 -17.39 4.84
CA ARG A 319 -9.91 -17.49 3.42
C ARG A 319 -8.97 -16.38 3.00
N SER A 320 -9.30 -15.14 3.36
CA SER A 320 -8.48 -13.95 3.11
C SER A 320 -7.09 -14.07 3.73
N LEU A 321 -6.98 -14.53 4.98
CA LEU A 321 -5.70 -14.76 5.64
C LEU A 321 -4.89 -15.86 4.96
N GLN A 322 -5.55 -16.90 4.46
CA GLN A 322 -4.88 -17.94 3.70
C GLN A 322 -4.35 -17.43 2.37
N VAL A 323 -5.10 -16.58 1.66
CA VAL A 323 -4.61 -15.91 0.43
C VAL A 323 -3.33 -15.12 0.73
N LEU A 324 -3.28 -14.34 1.82
CA LEU A 324 -2.08 -13.60 2.21
C LEU A 324 -0.87 -14.52 2.45
N ARG A 325 -1.09 -15.64 3.16
CA ARG A 325 -0.04 -16.63 3.45
C ARG A 325 0.49 -17.34 2.20
N LEU A 326 -0.38 -17.63 1.25
CA LEU A 326 0.02 -18.26 -0.01
C LEU A 326 0.74 -17.26 -0.91
N ALA A 327 0.22 -16.04 -1.04
CA ALA A 327 0.82 -14.99 -1.86
C ALA A 327 2.24 -14.61 -1.39
N GLU A 328 2.52 -14.63 -0.08
CA GLU A 328 3.88 -14.36 0.44
C GLU A 328 4.91 -15.42 0.03
N GLN A 329 4.49 -16.61 -0.38
CA GLN A 329 5.42 -17.66 -0.84
C GLN A 329 5.90 -17.43 -2.28
N ILE A 330 5.28 -16.51 -3.02
CA ILE A 330 5.66 -16.20 -4.40
C ILE A 330 7.01 -15.49 -4.41
N ASP A 331 7.91 -15.95 -5.28
CA ASP A 331 9.22 -15.34 -5.43
C ASP A 331 9.12 -14.06 -6.26
N ARG A 332 9.12 -12.93 -5.56
CA ARG A 332 8.99 -11.60 -6.17
C ARG A 332 10.19 -11.24 -7.05
N ASP A 333 11.40 -11.71 -6.73
CA ASP A 333 12.57 -11.40 -7.56
C ASP A 333 12.43 -12.02 -8.94
N GLU A 334 11.89 -13.25 -9.01
CA GLU A 334 11.57 -13.91 -10.28
C GLU A 334 10.38 -13.25 -11.01
N LEU A 335 9.38 -12.71 -10.30
CA LEU A 335 8.32 -11.90 -10.93
C LEU A 335 8.86 -10.62 -11.57
N PHE A 336 9.74 -9.89 -10.87
CA PHE A 336 10.37 -8.71 -11.45
C PHE A 336 11.34 -9.07 -12.58
N ARG A 337 12.02 -10.23 -12.51
CA ARG A 337 12.80 -10.76 -13.64
C ARG A 337 11.91 -11.07 -14.84
N GLN A 338 10.70 -11.61 -14.62
CA GLN A 338 9.69 -11.77 -15.67
C GLN A 338 9.35 -10.42 -16.31
N ALA A 339 9.14 -9.37 -15.50
CA ALA A 339 8.80 -8.04 -15.98
C ALA A 339 9.94 -7.39 -16.78
N GLN A 340 11.19 -7.51 -16.31
CA GLN A 340 12.37 -7.03 -17.04
C GLN A 340 12.54 -7.73 -18.40
N VAL A 341 12.25 -9.04 -18.47
CA VAL A 341 12.27 -9.79 -19.74
C VAL A 341 11.12 -9.32 -20.65
N ALA A 342 9.92 -9.16 -20.12
CA ALA A 342 8.76 -8.67 -20.89
C ALA A 342 8.99 -7.25 -21.44
N ALA A 343 9.66 -6.37 -20.67
CA ALA A 343 9.98 -5.01 -21.08
C ALA A 343 10.87 -4.94 -22.33
N LEU A 344 11.59 -6.02 -22.69
CA LEU A 344 12.33 -6.09 -23.95
C LEU A 344 11.42 -5.96 -25.19
N LEU A 345 10.12 -6.25 -25.05
CA LEU A 345 9.13 -6.12 -26.13
C LEU A 345 8.66 -4.67 -26.37
N ILE A 346 8.98 -3.78 -25.43
CA ILE A 346 8.68 -2.35 -25.51
C ILE A 346 9.94 -1.48 -25.49
N ALA A 347 11.12 -2.11 -25.67
CA ALA A 347 12.38 -1.39 -25.74
C ALA A 347 12.39 -0.46 -26.98
N PRO A 348 12.81 0.81 -26.86
CA PRO A 348 12.78 1.77 -27.96
C PRO A 348 13.47 1.28 -29.24
N GLU A 349 14.61 0.62 -29.11
CA GLU A 349 15.35 0.04 -30.24
C GLU A 349 14.61 -1.11 -30.93
N PHE A 350 13.84 -1.90 -30.16
CA PHE A 350 13.00 -2.96 -30.69
C PHE A 350 11.80 -2.35 -31.44
N LEU A 351 11.09 -1.41 -30.83
CA LEU A 351 9.92 -0.75 -31.43
C LEU A 351 10.30 0.01 -32.71
N ALA A 352 11.42 0.73 -32.72
CA ALA A 352 11.89 1.43 -33.91
C ALA A 352 12.23 0.47 -35.07
N SER A 353 12.90 -0.65 -34.78
CA SER A 353 13.16 -1.70 -35.78
C SER A 353 11.86 -2.35 -36.26
N PHE A 354 10.92 -2.59 -35.35
CA PHE A 354 9.63 -3.22 -35.64
C PHE A 354 8.79 -2.36 -36.60
N GLN A 355 8.65 -1.06 -36.32
CA GLN A 355 7.95 -0.14 -37.20
C GLN A 355 8.56 -0.12 -38.60
N GLN A 356 9.90 -0.13 -38.72
CA GLN A 356 10.58 -0.21 -40.02
C GLN A 356 10.27 -1.51 -40.77
N ALA A 357 10.18 -2.64 -40.07
CA ALA A 357 9.85 -3.93 -40.66
C ALA A 357 8.37 -4.04 -41.09
N ALA A 358 7.48 -3.26 -40.47
CA ALA A 358 6.06 -3.21 -40.81
C ALA A 358 5.73 -2.31 -42.02
N VAL A 359 6.68 -1.48 -42.48
CA VAL A 359 6.50 -0.54 -43.59
C VAL A 359 5.97 -1.21 -44.86
N GLY A 360 4.91 -0.64 -45.43
CA GLY A 360 4.22 -1.11 -46.63
C GLY A 360 3.16 -2.18 -46.38
N SER A 361 2.90 -2.53 -45.11
CA SER A 361 1.89 -3.51 -44.73
C SER A 361 0.83 -2.99 -43.75
N GLU A 362 0.98 -1.76 -43.28
CA GLU A 362 0.16 -1.12 -42.24
C GLU A 362 -1.29 -0.89 -42.68
N GLU A 363 -1.58 -0.81 -43.97
CA GLU A 363 -2.94 -0.63 -44.52
C GLU A 363 -3.80 -1.91 -44.41
N LYS A 364 -3.21 -3.04 -44.01
CA LYS A 364 -3.96 -4.28 -43.78
C LYS A 364 -4.57 -4.23 -42.38
N ALA A 365 -5.84 -4.59 -42.23
CA ALA A 365 -6.43 -4.79 -40.91
C ALA A 365 -5.58 -5.73 -40.02
N VAL A 366 -5.19 -6.89 -40.56
CA VAL A 366 -4.24 -7.77 -39.87
C VAL A 366 -2.96 -7.88 -40.68
N VAL A 367 -1.86 -7.36 -40.12
CA VAL A 367 -0.53 -7.44 -40.71
C VAL A 367 0.04 -8.86 -40.56
N ALA A 368 -0.03 -9.42 -39.34
CA ALA A 368 0.41 -10.78 -39.05
C ALA A 368 -0.26 -11.36 -37.80
N ARG A 369 -0.24 -12.70 -37.70
CA ARG A 369 -0.64 -13.46 -36.51
C ARG A 369 0.31 -14.63 -36.31
N ARG A 370 0.56 -14.99 -35.05
CA ARG A 370 1.31 -16.20 -34.70
C ARG A 370 0.71 -16.84 -33.45
N GLU A 371 0.46 -18.15 -33.52
CA GLU A 371 0.08 -18.95 -32.37
C GLU A 371 1.33 -19.39 -31.62
N THR A 372 1.33 -19.31 -30.29
CA THR A 372 2.43 -19.80 -29.45
C THR A 372 1.87 -20.56 -28.24
N PRO A 373 2.66 -21.42 -27.58
CA PRO A 373 2.26 -22.06 -26.32
C PRO A 373 2.01 -21.09 -25.17
N PHE A 374 2.41 -19.82 -25.30
CA PHE A 374 2.34 -18.80 -24.25
C PHE A 374 1.20 -17.79 -24.47
N GLY A 375 0.40 -18.01 -25.52
CA GLY A 375 -0.66 -17.12 -26.00
C GLY A 375 -0.36 -16.58 -27.41
N ASN A 376 -1.39 -16.05 -28.06
CA ASN A 376 -1.27 -15.61 -29.45
C ASN A 376 -0.61 -14.24 -29.55
N ILE A 377 0.04 -13.99 -30.69
CA ILE A 377 0.60 -12.70 -31.09
C ILE A 377 -0.23 -12.13 -32.23
N LEU A 378 -0.63 -10.87 -32.12
CA LEU A 378 -1.31 -10.09 -33.15
C LEU A 378 -0.47 -8.87 -33.54
N ILE A 379 -0.40 -8.61 -34.84
CA ILE A 379 0.03 -7.33 -35.37
C ILE A 379 -1.12 -6.78 -36.20
N ALA A 380 -1.77 -5.75 -35.68
CA ALA A 380 -2.86 -5.03 -36.32
C ALA A 380 -2.28 -3.87 -37.16
N GLY A 381 -3.00 -3.49 -38.22
CA GLY A 381 -2.64 -2.31 -39.03
C GLY A 381 -3.50 -1.11 -38.69
N LYS A 382 -3.35 -0.02 -39.46
CA LYS A 382 -3.87 1.33 -39.20
C LYS A 382 -5.39 1.53 -39.29
N THR A 383 -6.16 0.46 -39.35
CA THR A 383 -7.62 0.55 -39.50
C THR A 383 -8.27 0.28 -38.17
N ASP A 384 -9.32 1.01 -37.81
CA ASP A 384 -10.08 0.75 -36.59
C ASP A 384 -10.44 -0.74 -36.40
N HIS A 385 -10.11 -1.26 -35.21
CA HIS A 385 -10.26 -2.62 -34.76
C HIS A 385 -11.14 -2.73 -33.53
N ILE A 386 -11.75 -3.90 -33.38
CA ILE A 386 -12.42 -4.30 -32.15
C ILE A 386 -11.73 -5.56 -31.64
N HIS A 387 -10.94 -5.41 -30.58
CA HIS A 387 -10.14 -6.47 -29.97
C HIS A 387 -10.94 -7.21 -28.88
N GLN A 388 -11.49 -8.38 -29.21
CA GLN A 388 -12.27 -9.21 -28.28
C GLN A 388 -11.58 -10.51 -27.85
N GLN A 389 -10.51 -10.90 -28.54
CA GLN A 389 -9.78 -12.13 -28.24
C GLN A 389 -8.57 -11.83 -27.38
N ASP A 390 -8.28 -12.69 -26.40
CA ASP A 390 -7.07 -12.54 -25.57
C ASP A 390 -5.81 -12.82 -26.38
N TYR A 391 -4.79 -11.99 -26.17
CA TYR A 391 -3.46 -12.15 -26.76
C TYR A 391 -2.37 -12.06 -25.70
N ALA A 392 -1.27 -12.77 -25.94
CA ALA A 392 -0.02 -12.53 -25.20
C ALA A 392 0.66 -11.25 -25.68
N VAL A 393 0.57 -10.94 -26.98
CA VAL A 393 1.14 -9.71 -27.52
C VAL A 393 0.21 -9.12 -28.58
N ILE A 394 -0.05 -7.81 -28.49
CA ILE A 394 -0.63 -7.00 -29.56
C ILE A 394 0.34 -5.86 -29.86
N TYR A 395 0.68 -5.70 -31.13
CA TYR A 395 1.19 -4.44 -31.66
C TYR A 395 0.12 -3.86 -32.57
N ASP A 396 -0.47 -2.74 -32.20
CA ASP A 396 -1.44 -2.04 -33.02
C ASP A 396 -0.79 -0.81 -33.65
N LEU A 397 -0.72 -0.79 -34.98
CA LEU A 397 0.01 0.24 -35.72
C LEU A 397 -0.76 1.56 -35.85
N GLY A 398 -2.01 1.56 -35.38
CA GLY A 398 -2.84 2.73 -35.11
C GLY A 398 -4.29 2.56 -35.57
N GLY A 399 -5.10 3.60 -35.43
CA GLY A 399 -6.54 3.55 -35.68
C GLY A 399 -7.29 4.20 -34.53
N ASN A 400 -8.62 4.19 -34.51
CA ASN A 400 -9.36 4.45 -33.27
C ASN A 400 -10.00 3.14 -32.83
N ASP A 401 -9.32 2.43 -31.95
CA ASP A 401 -9.55 1.04 -31.63
C ASP A 401 -10.40 0.87 -30.38
N GLN A 402 -11.01 -0.31 -30.29
CA GLN A 402 -11.80 -0.71 -29.13
C GLN A 402 -11.24 -1.98 -28.54
N TYR A 403 -10.76 -1.90 -27.30
CA TYR A 403 -10.18 -3.04 -26.61
C TYR A 403 -11.13 -3.57 -25.54
N PHE A 404 -11.63 -4.78 -25.75
CA PHE A 404 -12.56 -5.50 -24.86
C PHE A 404 -11.99 -6.83 -24.35
N ASN A 405 -10.74 -7.14 -24.67
CA ASN A 405 -10.04 -8.36 -24.28
C ASN A 405 -9.22 -8.15 -23.00
N ASN A 406 -8.17 -8.95 -22.80
CA ASN A 406 -7.26 -8.83 -21.68
C ASN A 406 -6.44 -7.52 -21.63
N GLN A 407 -6.33 -6.75 -22.73
CA GLN A 407 -5.77 -5.38 -22.72
C GLN A 407 -4.37 -5.31 -22.10
N GLY A 408 -3.47 -6.24 -22.47
CA GLY A 408 -2.13 -6.33 -21.88
C GLY A 408 -2.11 -6.87 -20.45
N GLY A 409 -3.23 -7.36 -19.93
CA GLY A 409 -3.32 -8.03 -18.63
C GLY A 409 -2.98 -9.52 -18.69
N SER A 410 -2.18 -9.99 -17.73
CA SER A 410 -1.83 -11.42 -17.62
C SER A 410 -3.00 -12.29 -17.12
N ILE A 411 -3.06 -13.54 -17.59
CA ILE A 411 -4.09 -14.52 -17.25
C ILE A 411 -3.41 -15.75 -16.62
N PRO A 412 -3.55 -15.97 -15.30
CA PRO A 412 -2.94 -17.11 -14.60
C PRO A 412 -3.21 -18.45 -15.29
N GLY A 413 -2.18 -19.26 -15.49
CA GLY A 413 -2.28 -20.58 -16.12
C GLY A 413 -2.54 -20.59 -17.64
N LYS A 414 -2.72 -19.42 -18.27
CA LYS A 414 -2.98 -19.30 -19.72
C LYS A 414 -2.01 -18.35 -20.42
N ILE A 415 -1.89 -17.11 -19.95
CA ILE A 415 -1.05 -16.05 -20.52
C ILE A 415 -0.25 -15.43 -19.36
N PRO A 416 0.92 -15.98 -18.98
CA PRO A 416 1.67 -15.49 -17.83
C PRO A 416 2.26 -14.08 -18.06
N THR A 417 2.52 -13.73 -19.32
CA THR A 417 2.99 -12.40 -19.76
C THR A 417 2.07 -11.91 -20.86
N ALA A 418 1.52 -10.71 -20.70
CA ALA A 418 0.75 -10.01 -21.73
C ALA A 418 1.35 -8.61 -21.98
N VAL A 419 1.49 -8.24 -23.25
CA VAL A 419 1.99 -6.92 -23.68
C VAL A 419 1.08 -6.37 -24.77
N VAL A 420 0.67 -5.12 -24.64
CA VAL A 420 0.03 -4.38 -25.73
C VAL A 420 0.84 -3.12 -25.98
N VAL A 421 1.10 -2.83 -27.25
CA VAL A 421 1.69 -1.57 -27.71
C VAL A 421 0.75 -0.98 -28.73
N ASP A 422 0.16 0.17 -28.41
CA ASP A 422 -0.57 1.01 -29.35
C ASP A 422 0.34 2.15 -29.81
N PHE A 423 0.38 2.41 -31.11
CA PHE A 423 1.30 3.38 -31.70
C PHE A 423 0.69 4.77 -31.94
N ASP A 424 -0.63 4.88 -32.16
CA ASP A 424 -1.30 6.10 -32.62
C ASP A 424 -2.83 5.88 -32.69
N GLY A 425 -3.62 6.63 -31.93
CA GLY A 425 -5.08 6.48 -32.01
C GLY A 425 -5.83 7.20 -30.91
N ASN A 426 -7.14 7.39 -31.05
CA ASN A 426 -7.95 7.78 -29.90
C ASN A 426 -8.82 6.58 -29.50
N ASP A 427 -8.31 5.76 -28.59
CA ASP A 427 -8.82 4.43 -28.33
C ASP A 427 -9.73 4.36 -27.10
N ALA A 428 -10.58 3.32 -27.14
CA ALA A 428 -11.46 2.96 -26.05
C ALA A 428 -11.01 1.65 -25.42
N TRP A 429 -10.35 1.75 -24.27
CA TRP A 429 -9.94 0.63 -23.42
C TRP A 429 -11.04 0.36 -22.38
N GLU A 430 -11.98 -0.54 -22.69
CA GLU A 430 -13.12 -0.81 -21.81
C GLU A 430 -13.11 -2.23 -21.27
N SER A 431 -13.22 -2.36 -19.94
CA SER A 431 -13.29 -3.68 -19.31
C SER A 431 -14.29 -3.74 -18.17
N THR A 432 -15.07 -4.82 -18.16
CA THR A 432 -15.86 -5.24 -16.99
C THR A 432 -15.19 -6.35 -16.19
N ASP A 433 -14.12 -6.92 -16.74
CA ASP A 433 -13.27 -7.91 -16.08
C ASP A 433 -12.23 -7.24 -15.18
N THR A 434 -11.58 -8.04 -14.34
CA THR A 434 -10.52 -7.58 -13.43
C THR A 434 -9.16 -7.94 -13.99
N LEU A 435 -8.13 -7.18 -13.59
CA LEU A 435 -6.74 -7.41 -13.96
C LEU A 435 -6.51 -7.39 -15.48
N THR A 436 -7.08 -6.37 -16.12
CA THR A 436 -6.86 -5.92 -17.51
C THR A 436 -6.20 -4.54 -17.54
N GLN A 437 -5.92 -3.98 -18.72
CA GLN A 437 -5.30 -2.65 -18.91
C GLN A 437 -3.90 -2.60 -18.28
N GLY A 438 -3.00 -3.43 -18.80
CA GLY A 438 -1.63 -3.55 -18.34
C GLY A 438 -1.48 -4.18 -16.94
N ALA A 439 -2.48 -4.90 -16.43
CA ALA A 439 -2.45 -5.40 -15.06
C ALA A 439 -1.75 -6.76 -14.86
N GLY A 440 -1.08 -6.90 -13.72
CA GLY A 440 -0.34 -8.11 -13.33
C GLY A 440 -1.13 -9.04 -12.40
N ASN A 441 -1.29 -10.30 -12.76
CA ASN A 441 -2.07 -11.29 -12.01
C ASN A 441 -1.31 -12.61 -11.94
N LEU A 442 -0.59 -12.86 -10.84
CA LEU A 442 0.33 -14.01 -10.75
C LEU A 442 1.31 -14.06 -11.93
N GLY A 443 1.65 -12.90 -12.49
CA GLY A 443 2.29 -12.73 -13.79
C GLY A 443 2.51 -11.25 -14.11
N VAL A 444 2.77 -10.96 -15.39
CA VAL A 444 3.15 -9.62 -15.85
C VAL A 444 2.22 -9.12 -16.93
N GLY A 445 1.67 -7.93 -16.73
CA GLY A 445 0.93 -7.18 -17.74
C GLY A 445 1.62 -5.86 -18.06
N ILE A 446 1.66 -5.49 -19.35
CA ILE A 446 2.19 -4.22 -19.85
C ILE A 446 1.24 -3.69 -20.92
N LEU A 447 0.80 -2.45 -20.76
CA LEU A 447 0.16 -1.64 -21.79
C LEU A 447 1.06 -0.42 -22.01
N LEU A 448 1.52 -0.24 -23.24
CA LEU A 448 2.23 0.95 -23.67
C LEU A 448 1.40 1.64 -24.75
N ASP A 449 0.87 2.80 -24.44
CA ASP A 449 0.27 3.72 -25.39
C ASP A 449 1.30 4.79 -25.76
N LEU A 450 1.42 5.11 -27.04
CA LEU A 450 2.40 6.08 -27.51
C LEU A 450 1.81 7.47 -27.74
N GLN A 451 0.56 7.56 -28.20
CA GLN A 451 -0.06 8.76 -28.73
C GLN A 451 -1.57 8.57 -28.83
N GLY A 452 -2.33 9.52 -28.31
CA GLY A 452 -3.77 9.53 -28.51
C GLY A 452 -4.51 10.56 -27.68
N ASP A 453 -5.84 10.56 -27.73
CA ASP A 453 -6.62 11.04 -26.58
C ASP A 453 -7.53 9.87 -26.20
N ASP A 454 -7.12 9.12 -25.19
CA ASP A 454 -7.60 7.78 -24.87
C ASP A 454 -8.56 7.72 -23.69
N GLN A 455 -9.37 6.66 -23.70
CA GLN A 455 -10.29 6.37 -22.62
C GLN A 455 -10.01 5.00 -22.01
N TYR A 456 -9.46 5.02 -20.79
CA TYR A 456 -9.27 3.85 -19.96
C TYR A 456 -10.42 3.71 -18.97
N ILE A 457 -11.35 2.80 -19.23
CA ILE A 457 -12.55 2.60 -18.41
C ILE A 457 -12.61 1.17 -17.88
N GLY A 458 -12.81 1.03 -16.58
CA GLY A 458 -13.31 -0.24 -16.06
C GLY A 458 -13.77 -0.18 -14.61
N ILE A 459 -13.94 -1.34 -13.99
CA ILE A 459 -14.56 -1.43 -12.66
C ILE A 459 -13.51 -1.45 -11.55
N ARG A 460 -12.58 -2.40 -11.59
CA ARG A 460 -11.63 -2.62 -10.50
C ARG A 460 -10.40 -3.43 -10.90
N ASN A 461 -9.30 -3.25 -10.18
CA ASN A 461 -8.05 -3.99 -10.40
C ASN A 461 -7.55 -3.81 -11.85
N ILE A 462 -7.44 -2.58 -12.33
CA ILE A 462 -7.09 -2.25 -13.72
C ILE A 462 -6.12 -1.07 -13.76
N GLN A 463 -5.66 -0.69 -14.95
CA GLN A 463 -4.84 0.51 -15.18
C GLN A 463 -3.51 0.39 -14.44
N GLY A 464 -2.73 -0.61 -14.86
CA GLY A 464 -1.44 -0.93 -14.26
C GLY A 464 -1.53 -1.55 -12.86
N ALA A 465 -2.71 -1.99 -12.40
CA ALA A 465 -2.84 -2.64 -11.09
C ALA A 465 -2.23 -4.04 -11.04
N ALA A 466 -1.92 -4.54 -9.84
CA ALA A 466 -1.34 -5.86 -9.67
C ALA A 466 -1.80 -6.62 -8.41
N PHE A 467 -1.95 -7.93 -8.56
CA PHE A 467 -2.05 -8.88 -7.47
C PHE A 467 -1.01 -10.00 -7.65
N ALA A 468 -0.02 -10.02 -6.76
CA ALA A 468 1.10 -10.96 -6.78
C ALA A 468 1.75 -11.06 -8.18
N GLY A 469 1.96 -9.89 -8.80
CA GLY A 469 2.43 -9.74 -10.17
C GLY A 469 3.01 -8.35 -10.40
N VAL A 470 3.31 -8.04 -11.66
CA VAL A 470 3.73 -6.69 -12.07
C VAL A 470 2.77 -6.18 -13.14
N GLY A 471 2.13 -5.05 -12.88
CA GLY A 471 1.28 -4.35 -13.83
C GLY A 471 1.89 -3.00 -14.21
N MET A 472 1.86 -2.66 -15.49
CA MET A 472 2.35 -1.40 -16.04
C MET A 472 1.37 -0.87 -17.09
N LEU A 473 0.87 0.34 -16.87
CA LEU A 473 0.28 1.16 -17.92
C LEU A 473 1.22 2.36 -18.11
N LEU A 474 1.73 2.50 -19.33
CA LEU A 474 2.62 3.57 -19.72
C LEU A 474 1.93 4.34 -20.85
N ASP A 475 1.62 5.59 -20.62
CA ASP A 475 1.10 6.50 -21.63
C ASP A 475 2.15 7.57 -21.91
N LEU A 476 2.40 7.86 -23.19
CA LEU A 476 3.49 8.76 -23.59
C LEU A 476 3.01 10.12 -24.08
N SER A 477 1.73 10.27 -24.41
CA SER A 477 1.14 11.52 -24.89
C SER A 477 -0.36 11.41 -25.11
N GLY A 478 -1.11 12.32 -24.51
CA GLY A 478 -2.51 12.50 -24.87
C GLY A 478 -3.23 13.53 -24.06
N ASN A 479 -4.55 13.47 -24.01
CA ASN A 479 -5.34 14.08 -22.94
C ASN A 479 -6.36 13.02 -22.50
N ASP A 480 -5.95 12.25 -21.52
CA ASP A 480 -6.47 10.92 -21.30
C ASP A 480 -7.44 10.88 -20.13
N THR A 481 -8.40 9.96 -20.23
CA THR A 481 -9.36 9.72 -19.17
C THR A 481 -9.17 8.34 -18.58
N TYR A 482 -8.66 8.30 -17.36
CA TYR A 482 -8.57 7.10 -16.54
C TYR A 482 -9.74 7.02 -15.57
N ARG A 483 -10.71 6.15 -15.84
CA ARG A 483 -11.90 5.96 -14.98
C ARG A 483 -12.04 4.55 -14.44
N ALA A 484 -12.06 4.43 -13.12
CA ALA A 484 -12.32 3.19 -12.42
C ALA A 484 -13.18 3.39 -11.16
N MET A 485 -13.59 2.31 -10.49
CA MET A 485 -14.20 2.43 -9.15
C MET A 485 -13.21 2.10 -8.04
N TYR A 486 -12.50 0.97 -8.12
CA TYR A 486 -11.72 0.45 -6.99
C TYR A 486 -10.38 -0.14 -7.41
N MET A 487 -9.33 0.03 -6.61
CA MET A 487 -8.06 -0.71 -6.82
C MET A 487 -7.49 -0.55 -8.23
N ALA A 488 -7.44 0.68 -8.72
CA ALA A 488 -6.98 0.99 -10.06
C ALA A 488 -5.92 2.10 -10.01
N GLN A 489 -5.27 2.33 -11.15
CA GLN A 489 -4.32 3.43 -11.33
C GLN A 489 -3.08 3.18 -10.45
N GLY A 490 -2.32 2.14 -10.82
CA GLY A 490 -1.06 1.79 -10.17
C GLY A 490 -1.19 1.25 -8.74
N VAL A 491 -2.14 0.33 -8.48
CA VAL A 491 -2.34 -0.28 -7.16
C VAL A 491 -1.73 -1.66 -7.09
N ALA A 492 -1.11 -2.06 -5.97
CA ALA A 492 -0.49 -3.38 -5.88
C ALA A 492 -0.63 -4.11 -4.53
N PHE A 493 -0.85 -5.42 -4.62
CA PHE A 493 -0.58 -6.41 -3.56
C PHE A 493 0.56 -7.33 -3.98
N PHE A 494 1.51 -7.64 -3.09
CA PHE A 494 2.58 -8.63 -3.32
C PHE A 494 3.37 -8.46 -4.63
N GLY A 495 3.59 -7.22 -5.09
CA GLY A 495 4.16 -6.95 -6.40
C GLY A 495 4.26 -5.45 -6.69
N ALA A 496 4.22 -5.08 -7.97
CA ALA A 496 4.26 -3.68 -8.40
C ALA A 496 3.09 -3.35 -9.32
N GLY A 497 2.45 -2.22 -9.08
CA GLY A 497 1.42 -1.67 -9.93
C GLY A 497 1.82 -0.26 -10.29
N ILE A 498 1.97 0.01 -11.59
CA ILE A 498 2.58 1.22 -12.12
C ILE A 498 1.64 1.81 -13.17
N LEU A 499 1.26 3.06 -12.97
CA LEU A 499 0.74 3.94 -14.01
C LEU A 499 1.74 5.08 -14.19
N ALA A 500 2.27 5.25 -15.39
CA ALA A 500 3.15 6.36 -15.71
C ALA A 500 2.63 7.05 -16.96
N ASP A 501 2.08 8.24 -16.77
CA ASP A 501 1.76 9.17 -17.84
C ASP A 501 2.93 10.14 -18.01
N LYS A 502 3.18 10.56 -19.25
CA LYS A 502 4.29 11.42 -19.60
C LYS A 502 3.86 12.86 -19.84
N GLN A 503 2.70 13.07 -20.46
CA GLN A 503 2.24 14.41 -20.83
C GLN A 503 0.77 14.37 -21.27
N GLY A 504 0.01 15.38 -20.86
CA GLY A 504 -1.38 15.56 -21.24
C GLY A 504 -2.14 16.41 -20.25
N ASP A 505 -3.30 16.96 -20.61
CA ASP A 505 -4.24 17.46 -19.58
C ASP A 505 -5.16 16.30 -19.16
N ASP A 506 -4.76 15.55 -18.13
CA ASP A 506 -5.31 14.24 -17.82
C ASP A 506 -6.34 14.21 -16.69
N ARG A 507 -7.16 13.17 -16.72
CA ARG A 507 -8.24 12.96 -15.74
C ARG A 507 -8.19 11.57 -15.13
N TYR A 508 -7.79 11.53 -13.86
CA TYR A 508 -7.75 10.34 -13.01
C TYR A 508 -8.97 10.26 -12.10
N GLU A 509 -9.95 9.42 -12.43
CA GLU A 509 -11.14 9.20 -11.63
C GLU A 509 -11.21 7.80 -11.05
N ALA A 510 -11.22 7.72 -9.72
CA ALA A 510 -11.53 6.53 -8.98
C ALA A 510 -12.44 6.83 -7.79
N HIS A 511 -13.05 5.80 -7.22
CA HIS A 511 -13.92 6.00 -6.05
C HIS A 511 -13.26 5.62 -4.73
N GLN A 512 -12.39 4.61 -4.70
CA GLN A 512 -11.70 4.23 -3.47
C GLN A 512 -10.50 3.30 -3.71
N ASN A 513 -9.52 3.29 -2.81
CA ASN A 513 -8.40 2.33 -2.83
C ASN A 513 -7.60 2.41 -4.14
N ALA A 514 -7.37 3.61 -4.68
CA ALA A 514 -6.85 3.83 -6.03
C ALA A 514 -5.82 4.97 -6.04
N GLN A 515 -5.16 5.18 -7.18
CA GLN A 515 -4.15 6.22 -7.36
C GLN A 515 -2.93 5.95 -6.47
N ALA A 516 -2.11 4.99 -6.88
CA ALA A 516 -0.87 4.61 -6.22
C ALA A 516 -1.00 4.07 -4.79
N VAL A 517 -1.83 3.04 -4.58
CA VAL A 517 -1.94 2.38 -3.27
C VAL A 517 -1.03 1.17 -3.18
N GLY A 518 -0.10 1.20 -2.24
CA GLY A 518 0.74 0.05 -1.87
C GLY A 518 0.12 -0.76 -0.74
N PHE A 519 -0.50 -1.88 -1.09
CA PHE A 519 -1.00 -2.85 -0.10
C PHE A 519 0.12 -3.77 0.40
N VAL A 520 -0.22 -4.82 1.16
CA VAL A 520 0.72 -5.80 1.71
C VAL A 520 1.76 -6.22 0.69
N ARG A 521 3.04 -5.97 1.01
CA ARG A 521 4.21 -6.31 0.15
C ARG A 521 4.12 -5.76 -1.28
N GLY A 522 3.30 -4.73 -1.50
CA GLY A 522 3.08 -4.11 -2.79
C GLY A 522 3.66 -2.70 -2.85
N ILE A 523 4.10 -2.31 -4.04
CA ILE A 523 4.35 -0.91 -4.39
C ILE A 523 3.31 -0.44 -5.41
N GLY A 524 2.56 0.58 -5.03
CA GLY A 524 1.69 1.31 -5.94
C GLY A 524 2.36 2.60 -6.38
N LEU A 525 2.45 2.83 -7.68
CA LEU A 525 3.08 4.00 -8.28
C LEU A 525 2.14 4.61 -9.32
N LEU A 526 1.91 5.91 -9.18
CA LEU A 526 1.29 6.75 -10.20
C LEU A 526 2.23 7.94 -10.38
N THR A 527 2.72 8.13 -11.60
CA THR A 527 3.47 9.34 -11.94
C THR A 527 2.86 9.99 -13.16
N ASP A 528 2.71 11.30 -13.08
CA ASP A 528 2.42 12.17 -14.21
C ASP A 528 3.66 12.99 -14.54
N GLY A 529 3.83 13.36 -15.80
CA GLY A 529 4.99 14.06 -16.31
C GLY A 529 4.76 15.54 -16.57
N ALA A 530 3.60 15.92 -17.10
CA ALA A 530 3.28 17.31 -17.42
C ALA A 530 1.82 17.47 -17.85
N GLY A 531 1.13 18.47 -17.33
CA GLY A 531 -0.27 18.62 -17.65
C GLY A 531 -0.95 19.75 -16.92
N ASN A 532 -2.28 19.75 -16.91
CA ASN A 532 -3.06 20.38 -15.85
C ASN A 532 -4.06 19.34 -15.39
N ASP A 533 -3.69 18.62 -14.35
CA ASP A 533 -4.25 17.30 -14.13
C ASP A 533 -5.32 17.29 -13.05
N SER A 534 -6.24 16.34 -13.17
CA SER A 534 -7.36 16.22 -12.24
C SER A 534 -7.44 14.83 -11.62
N TYR A 535 -7.21 14.77 -10.31
CA TYR A 535 -7.24 13.55 -9.52
C TYR A 535 -8.47 13.51 -8.63
N TYR A 536 -9.37 12.57 -8.87
CA TYR A 536 -10.58 12.37 -8.08
C TYR A 536 -10.60 10.97 -7.45
N CYS A 537 -10.60 10.87 -6.12
CA CYS A 537 -10.64 9.59 -5.40
C CYS A 537 -11.69 9.57 -4.27
N LYS A 538 -12.99 9.49 -4.62
CA LYS A 538 -14.12 9.28 -3.68
C LYS A 538 -15.46 8.99 -4.40
N GLY A 539 -16.54 8.81 -3.63
CA GLY A 539 -17.92 8.96 -4.14
C GLY A 539 -18.80 7.71 -4.06
N SER A 540 -18.22 6.52 -3.87
CA SER A 540 -18.99 5.26 -3.84
C SER A 540 -19.41 4.81 -2.44
N LYS A 541 -18.63 5.12 -1.40
CA LYS A 541 -18.85 4.66 -0.02
C LYS A 541 -18.81 5.83 0.97
N GLN A 542 -19.80 5.91 1.85
CA GLN A 542 -19.79 6.87 2.95
C GLN A 542 -18.62 6.55 3.91
N THR A 543 -17.99 7.59 4.44
CA THR A 543 -16.95 7.47 5.47
C THR A 543 -17.41 6.64 6.68
N GLY A 544 -16.52 5.81 7.23
CA GLY A 544 -16.75 5.04 8.45
C GLY A 544 -17.06 5.91 9.68
N TYR A 545 -16.71 7.20 9.64
CA TYR A 545 -17.08 8.20 10.65
C TYR A 545 -18.55 8.65 10.56
N ARG A 546 -19.31 8.17 9.56
CA ARG A 546 -20.74 8.44 9.34
C ARG A 546 -21.10 9.93 9.24
N THR A 547 -20.13 10.77 8.90
CA THR A 547 -20.37 12.19 8.60
C THR A 547 -21.20 12.28 7.31
N ARG A 548 -22.28 13.06 7.34
CA ARG A 548 -23.21 13.18 6.21
C ARG A 548 -22.51 13.83 5.01
N GLY A 549 -22.62 13.22 3.83
CA GLY A 549 -22.04 13.75 2.59
C GLY A 549 -20.54 13.54 2.42
N HIS A 550 -19.89 12.84 3.36
CA HIS A 550 -18.45 12.57 3.33
C HIS A 550 -18.21 11.12 2.89
N TYR A 551 -17.21 10.93 2.05
CA TYR A 551 -16.91 9.65 1.41
C TYR A 551 -15.55 9.11 1.87
N GLU A 552 -15.38 7.81 1.70
CA GLU A 552 -14.09 7.15 1.77
C GLU A 552 -13.24 7.50 0.54
N GLY A 553 -11.91 7.52 0.72
CA GLY A 553 -10.93 7.72 -0.35
C GLY A 553 -9.92 6.59 -0.39
N TRP A 554 -9.08 6.44 0.64
CA TRP A 554 -8.04 5.41 0.72
C TRP A 554 -7.09 5.38 -0.48
N GLY A 555 -6.71 6.54 -1.00
CA GLY A 555 -5.95 6.64 -2.25
C GLY A 555 -4.96 7.80 -2.27
N GLN A 556 -4.44 8.09 -3.46
CA GLN A 556 -3.49 9.17 -3.72
C GLN A 556 -2.20 9.01 -2.93
N GLY A 557 -1.38 8.03 -3.33
CA GLY A 557 -0.04 7.82 -2.77
C GLY A 557 -0.08 7.23 -1.36
N MET A 558 -0.97 6.26 -1.12
CA MET A 558 -1.21 5.71 0.21
C MET A 558 -0.52 4.36 0.41
N GLY A 559 0.22 4.21 1.52
CA GLY A 559 0.63 2.90 2.02
C GLY A 559 -0.46 2.30 2.90
N PHE A 560 -0.84 1.04 2.66
CA PHE A 560 -1.91 0.39 3.40
C PHE A 560 -1.59 -1.04 3.84
N GLY A 561 -1.66 -1.27 5.16
CA GLY A 561 -1.60 -2.59 5.78
C GLY A 561 -2.96 -3.07 6.29
N ILE A 562 -3.12 -4.38 6.30
CA ILE A 562 -4.34 -5.03 6.75
C ILE A 562 -4.30 -5.21 8.25
N ARG A 563 -4.84 -4.24 8.99
CA ARG A 563 -4.87 -4.34 10.46
C ARG A 563 -5.83 -5.43 10.94
N PRO A 564 -5.43 -6.25 11.94
CA PRO A 564 -4.13 -6.38 12.62
C PRO A 564 -3.24 -7.52 12.05
N TYR A 565 -3.45 -7.93 10.81
CA TYR A 565 -2.97 -9.21 10.28
C TYR A 565 -1.70 -9.11 9.41
N ALA A 566 -1.52 -8.02 8.66
CA ALA A 566 -0.41 -7.89 7.72
C ALA A 566 0.04 -6.44 7.56
N SER A 567 1.35 -6.20 7.71
CA SER A 567 1.97 -4.91 7.41
C SER A 567 1.78 -4.51 5.95
N GLY A 568 1.72 -3.21 5.69
CA GLY A 568 1.42 -2.68 4.37
C GLY A 568 2.62 -2.48 3.45
N GLY A 569 2.35 -1.80 2.34
CA GLY A 569 3.30 -1.53 1.27
C GLY A 569 3.77 -0.08 1.20
N VAL A 570 4.24 0.28 0.01
CA VAL A 570 4.64 1.65 -0.34
C VAL A 570 3.70 2.20 -1.41
N GLY A 571 3.05 3.34 -1.15
CA GLY A 571 2.26 4.06 -2.16
C GLY A 571 2.92 5.38 -2.53
N ILE A 572 3.03 5.69 -3.82
CA ILE A 572 3.67 6.92 -4.32
C ILE A 572 2.84 7.52 -5.46
N LEU A 573 2.21 8.66 -5.21
CA LEU A 573 1.68 9.52 -6.26
C LEU A 573 2.67 10.66 -6.48
N PHE A 574 3.11 10.86 -7.71
CA PHE A 574 4.03 11.93 -8.06
C PHE A 574 3.55 12.70 -9.30
N ASP A 575 3.16 13.95 -9.10
CA ASP A 575 2.93 14.89 -10.19
C ASP A 575 4.19 15.75 -10.39
N GLN A 576 4.54 16.04 -11.64
CA GLN A 576 5.79 16.70 -12.01
C GLN A 576 5.65 18.16 -12.40
N SER A 577 4.51 18.56 -12.96
CA SER A 577 4.25 19.94 -13.36
C SER A 577 2.82 20.12 -13.82
N GLY A 578 2.25 21.28 -13.54
CA GLY A 578 0.91 21.59 -13.98
C GLY A 578 0.17 22.43 -12.96
N ARG A 579 -0.98 22.96 -13.36
CA ARG A 579 -1.98 23.44 -12.40
C ARG A 579 -2.93 22.29 -12.13
N ASP A 580 -2.77 21.67 -10.97
CA ASP A 580 -3.35 20.39 -10.67
C ASP A 580 -4.43 20.48 -9.60
N ARG A 581 -5.32 19.49 -9.65
CA ARG A 581 -6.43 19.40 -8.71
C ARG A 581 -6.52 18.01 -8.12
N PHE A 582 -6.19 17.91 -6.84
CA PHE A 582 -6.28 16.68 -6.06
C PHE A 582 -7.51 16.70 -5.16
N GLU A 583 -8.52 15.90 -5.47
CA GLU A 583 -9.74 15.77 -4.66
C GLU A 583 -9.99 14.34 -4.18
N ALA A 584 -9.93 14.12 -2.87
CA ALA A 584 -10.13 12.80 -2.29
C ALA A 584 -11.05 12.76 -1.05
N GLY A 585 -11.39 11.53 -0.68
CA GLY A 585 -12.21 11.18 0.48
C GLY A 585 -11.43 11.14 1.79
N THR A 586 -11.88 10.27 2.70
CA THR A 586 -11.20 10.01 3.98
C THR A 586 -9.96 9.13 3.74
N PHE A 587 -8.85 9.41 4.43
CA PHE A 587 -7.56 8.72 4.32
C PHE A 587 -6.96 8.82 2.92
N SER A 588 -6.39 9.96 2.54
CA SER A 588 -5.80 10.13 1.20
C SER A 588 -4.71 11.21 1.18
N GLN A 589 -3.96 11.31 0.08
CA GLN A 589 -2.93 12.33 -0.15
C GLN A 589 -1.68 12.11 0.71
N GLY A 590 -0.88 11.10 0.36
CA GLY A 590 0.44 10.88 0.98
C GLY A 590 0.37 10.36 2.41
N GLY A 591 -0.42 9.30 2.61
CA GLY A 591 -0.73 8.77 3.94
C GLY A 591 -0.27 7.33 4.18
N GLY A 592 0.01 6.98 5.42
CA GLY A 592 0.26 5.61 5.85
C GLY A 592 -0.84 5.08 6.76
N TYR A 593 -1.23 3.81 6.57
CA TYR A 593 -2.11 3.09 7.49
C TYR A 593 -1.57 1.69 7.79
N TYR A 594 -1.38 1.39 9.08
CA TYR A 594 -0.90 0.09 9.57
C TYR A 594 0.42 -0.41 8.96
N TYR A 595 1.54 0.04 9.53
CA TYR A 595 2.90 -0.44 9.18
C TYR A 595 3.22 -0.32 7.69
N ALA A 596 2.76 0.77 7.09
CA ALA A 596 2.88 1.07 5.67
C ALA A 596 3.49 2.47 5.48
N PHE A 597 3.92 2.77 4.26
CA PHE A 597 4.52 4.05 3.90
C PHE A 597 3.85 4.67 2.68
N GLY A 598 3.33 5.89 2.79
CA GLY A 598 2.72 6.61 1.66
C GLY A 598 3.42 7.94 1.36
N ILE A 599 3.48 8.31 0.10
CA ILE A 599 4.03 9.56 -0.43
C ILE A 599 3.06 10.14 -1.45
N LEU A 600 2.69 11.41 -1.28
CA LEU A 600 2.22 12.25 -2.38
C LEU A 600 3.24 13.37 -2.55
N ALA A 601 3.71 13.56 -3.78
CA ALA A 601 4.56 14.70 -4.13
C ALA A 601 3.99 15.40 -5.36
N ASN A 602 3.99 16.73 -5.34
CA ASN A 602 3.87 17.55 -6.54
C ASN A 602 5.19 18.34 -6.70
N ALA A 603 5.74 18.34 -7.91
CA ALA A 603 6.93 19.12 -8.28
C ALA A 603 6.61 20.33 -9.16
N GLY A 604 5.33 20.57 -9.46
CA GLY A 604 4.83 21.78 -10.09
C GLY A 604 5.24 23.05 -9.35
N ILE A 605 5.15 24.16 -10.07
CA ILE A 605 5.43 25.51 -9.52
C ILE A 605 4.23 26.45 -9.73
N GLU A 606 3.13 25.91 -10.24
CA GLU A 606 1.88 26.57 -10.53
C GLU A 606 0.92 26.43 -9.34
N ASP A 607 -0.17 27.22 -9.32
CA ASP A 607 -1.09 27.22 -8.18
C ASP A 607 -2.04 26.00 -8.20
N ASP A 608 -1.96 25.17 -7.18
CA ASP A 608 -2.69 23.90 -7.07
C ASP A 608 -3.85 23.92 -6.08
N LEU A 609 -4.75 22.94 -6.24
CA LEU A 609 -5.91 22.77 -5.37
C LEU A 609 -5.98 21.37 -4.76
N TYR A 610 -5.76 21.30 -3.45
CA TYR A 610 -5.84 20.08 -2.66
C TYR A 610 -7.12 20.03 -1.82
N ILE A 611 -8.07 19.15 -2.19
CA ILE A 611 -9.34 18.95 -1.49
C ILE A 611 -9.39 17.59 -0.80
N GLY A 612 -9.17 17.58 0.51
CA GLY A 612 -9.34 16.44 1.39
C GLY A 612 -10.69 16.39 2.11
N THR A 613 -11.03 15.23 2.70
CA THR A 613 -12.19 15.11 3.59
C THR A 613 -11.81 15.02 5.06
N ARG A 614 -10.98 14.04 5.45
CA ARG A 614 -10.49 13.78 6.83
C ARG A 614 -9.32 12.80 6.72
N TYR A 615 -8.26 12.97 7.51
CA TYR A 615 -6.96 12.32 7.28
C TYR A 615 -6.50 12.59 5.85
N ALA A 616 -6.23 13.87 5.57
CA ALA A 616 -5.77 14.35 4.29
C ALA A 616 -4.41 15.04 4.43
N GLN A 617 -3.58 14.91 3.39
CA GLN A 617 -2.23 15.45 3.27
C GLN A 617 -1.26 15.02 4.40
N GLY A 618 -0.38 14.06 4.11
CA GLY A 618 0.83 13.85 4.90
C GLY A 618 0.58 13.29 6.30
N PHE A 619 -0.14 12.17 6.39
CA PHE A 619 -0.52 11.59 7.68
C PHE A 619 0.04 10.20 7.94
N GLY A 620 0.42 9.92 9.20
CA GLY A 620 0.67 8.57 9.67
C GLY A 620 -0.38 8.14 10.68
N VAL A 621 -1.02 6.99 10.49
CA VAL A 621 -1.94 6.43 11.50
C VAL A 621 -1.73 4.95 11.75
N HIS A 622 -1.93 4.55 13.01
CA HIS A 622 -1.82 3.16 13.44
C HIS A 622 -0.47 2.58 13.08
N GLN A 623 0.60 3.23 13.55
CA GLN A 623 1.97 2.75 13.39
C GLN A 623 2.44 2.77 11.92
N ALA A 624 1.99 3.75 11.15
CA ALA A 624 2.36 3.92 9.74
C ALA A 624 3.05 5.25 9.50
N ILE A 625 3.50 5.46 8.27
CA ILE A 625 4.33 6.59 7.87
C ILE A 625 3.69 7.25 6.64
N GLY A 626 3.53 8.57 6.66
CA GLY A 626 3.04 9.33 5.51
C GLY A 626 3.87 10.57 5.25
N ALA A 627 4.03 10.92 3.97
CA ALA A 627 4.71 12.12 3.51
C ALA A 627 3.89 12.82 2.42
N PHE A 628 3.76 14.14 2.56
CA PHE A 628 3.23 15.04 1.56
C PHE A 628 4.30 16.10 1.25
N LEU A 629 4.62 16.27 -0.03
CA LEU A 629 5.65 17.19 -0.50
C LEU A 629 5.09 18.07 -1.61
N GLU A 630 5.00 19.38 -1.38
CA GLU A 630 4.71 20.39 -2.39
C GLU A 630 5.95 21.29 -2.58
N PHE A 631 6.34 21.52 -3.83
CA PHE A 631 7.56 22.16 -4.27
C PHE A 631 7.34 23.64 -4.65
N GLY A 632 6.11 24.01 -4.99
CA GLY A 632 5.64 25.38 -4.86
C GLY A 632 4.42 25.74 -5.70
N GLY A 633 3.93 26.95 -5.50
CA GLY A 633 2.69 27.42 -6.12
C GLY A 633 2.15 28.59 -5.31
N ASN A 634 0.86 28.88 -5.39
CA ASN A 634 0.15 29.59 -4.32
C ASN A 634 -1.07 28.74 -4.01
N ASP A 635 -0.87 27.76 -3.16
CA ASP A 635 -1.68 26.56 -3.15
C ASP A 635 -2.85 26.67 -2.17
N VAL A 636 -3.93 25.98 -2.52
CA VAL A 636 -5.12 25.94 -1.68
C VAL A 636 -5.32 24.56 -1.10
N TYR A 637 -5.08 24.46 0.21
CA TYR A 637 -5.30 23.25 0.99
C TYR A 637 -6.67 23.30 1.66
N GLN A 638 -7.67 22.66 1.07
CA GLN A 638 -9.02 22.59 1.60
C GLN A 638 -9.36 21.23 2.20
N THR A 639 -9.74 21.20 3.47
CA THR A 639 -10.33 20.00 4.09
C THR A 639 -11.79 20.22 4.45
N ARG A 640 -12.68 19.31 4.04
CA ARG A 640 -14.12 19.39 4.33
C ARG A 640 -14.49 19.07 5.78
N MET A 641 -13.57 18.49 6.53
CA MET A 641 -13.68 18.21 7.96
C MET A 641 -12.37 18.53 8.68
N ALA A 642 -12.33 18.33 10.00
CA ALA A 642 -11.09 18.34 10.78
C ALA A 642 -10.12 17.20 10.39
N VAL A 643 -8.91 17.22 10.94
CA VAL A 643 -7.85 16.20 10.79
C VAL A 643 -7.21 16.20 9.40
N ALA A 644 -6.23 17.07 9.14
CA ALA A 644 -5.53 17.16 7.85
C ALA A 644 -4.21 17.96 7.93
N GLN A 645 -3.52 18.12 6.79
CA GLN A 645 -2.38 19.04 6.62
C GLN A 645 -1.23 18.73 7.58
N GLY A 646 -0.68 17.52 7.48
CA GLY A 646 0.36 17.03 8.38
C GLY A 646 -0.19 16.64 9.75
N LEU A 647 -0.24 15.34 10.03
CA LEU A 647 -0.59 14.83 11.37
C LEU A 647 -0.10 13.40 11.62
N ALA A 648 -0.07 12.99 12.89
CA ALA A 648 0.21 11.59 13.22
C ALA A 648 -0.56 11.06 14.45
N TRP A 649 -0.92 9.78 14.41
CA TRP A 649 -1.68 9.10 15.48
C TRP A 649 -1.19 7.66 15.71
N ASP A 650 -1.11 7.24 16.97
CA ASP A 650 -0.87 5.85 17.40
C ASP A 650 0.52 5.37 16.99
N GLU A 651 1.57 5.97 17.58
CA GLU A 651 2.97 5.57 17.32
C GLU A 651 3.33 5.63 15.83
N ALA A 652 2.77 6.62 15.13
CA ALA A 652 2.94 6.85 13.70
C ALA A 652 3.77 8.09 13.41
N ILE A 653 4.16 8.25 12.14
CA ILE A 653 4.98 9.37 11.67
C ILE A 653 4.30 10.07 10.50
N GLY A 654 4.12 11.38 10.59
CA GLY A 654 3.61 12.24 9.51
C GLY A 654 4.65 13.26 9.05
N LEU A 655 4.65 13.58 7.77
CA LEU A 655 5.42 14.66 7.17
C LEU A 655 4.54 15.43 6.20
N PHE A 656 4.55 16.75 6.33
CA PHE A 656 3.98 17.68 5.38
C PHE A 656 5.02 18.77 5.12
N ILE A 657 5.33 19.01 3.85
CA ILE A 657 6.23 20.06 3.40
C ILE A 657 5.55 20.84 2.30
N ASP A 658 5.46 22.15 2.49
CA ASP A 658 5.32 23.14 1.43
C ASP A 658 6.63 23.94 1.33
N GLU A 659 7.16 24.05 0.12
CA GLU A 659 8.43 24.72 -0.13
C GLU A 659 8.30 26.23 -0.37
N GLN A 660 7.26 26.68 -1.07
CA GLN A 660 7.17 28.03 -1.65
C GLN A 660 5.74 28.38 -2.06
N GLY A 661 5.24 29.54 -1.62
CA GLY A 661 4.00 30.09 -2.15
C GLY A 661 3.40 31.15 -1.23
N ASP A 662 2.34 31.84 -1.62
CA ASP A 662 1.47 32.52 -0.66
C ASP A 662 0.23 31.63 -0.45
N ASP A 663 0.31 30.67 0.48
CA ASP A 663 -0.61 29.54 0.54
C ASP A 663 -1.83 29.76 1.43
N HIS A 664 -2.89 28.99 1.17
CA HIS A 664 -4.17 29.08 1.87
C HIS A 664 -4.59 27.76 2.51
N TYR A 665 -4.63 27.72 3.84
CA TYR A 665 -5.01 26.54 4.61
C TYR A 665 -6.45 26.66 5.13
N HIS A 666 -7.33 25.80 4.63
CA HIS A 666 -8.76 25.79 4.95
C HIS A 666 -9.23 24.48 5.60
N GLY A 667 -10.09 24.61 6.61
CA GLY A 667 -10.85 23.48 7.15
C GLY A 667 -10.11 22.63 8.22
N GLY A 668 -8.84 22.91 8.49
CA GLY A 668 -8.06 22.33 9.59
C GLY A 668 -8.48 22.78 11.00
N SER A 669 -9.77 23.03 11.27
CA SER A 669 -10.21 23.58 12.58
C SER A 669 -10.15 22.58 13.76
N GLY A 670 -9.34 21.53 13.65
CA GLY A 670 -9.02 20.59 14.72
C GLY A 670 -8.03 19.50 14.27
N PHE A 671 -6.96 19.31 15.04
CA PHE A 671 -5.95 18.27 14.83
C PHE A 671 -5.28 18.30 13.43
N SER A 672 -4.67 19.43 13.07
CA SER A 672 -3.98 19.66 11.80
C SER A 672 -2.66 20.41 12.01
N LEU A 673 -1.91 20.66 10.93
CA LEU A 673 -0.71 21.49 10.91
C LEU A 673 0.34 21.00 11.92
N GLY A 674 0.72 19.72 11.79
CA GLY A 674 1.69 19.06 12.66
C GLY A 674 1.09 18.46 13.93
N ALA A 675 -0.24 18.27 13.99
CA ALA A 675 -0.89 17.72 15.17
C ALA A 675 -0.52 16.25 15.42
N VAL A 676 -0.29 15.91 16.68
CA VAL A 676 0.08 14.55 17.11
C VAL A 676 -0.73 14.05 18.29
N SER A 677 -0.93 12.74 18.36
CA SER A 677 -1.55 12.07 19.50
C SER A 677 -1.05 10.65 19.67
N HIS A 678 -1.16 10.11 20.89
CA HIS A 678 -0.86 8.72 21.20
C HIS A 678 0.57 8.31 20.80
N ASN A 679 1.58 9.04 21.31
CA ASN A 679 3.01 8.78 21.09
C ASN A 679 3.44 8.83 19.61
N ALA A 680 2.86 9.73 18.82
CA ALA A 680 3.20 9.92 17.42
C ALA A 680 4.13 11.12 17.21
N LEU A 681 4.75 11.18 16.04
CA LEU A 681 5.61 12.28 15.61
C LEU A 681 5.09 12.85 14.29
N CYS A 682 4.99 14.17 14.17
CA CYS A 682 4.66 14.81 12.91
C CYS A 682 5.57 16.00 12.70
N MET A 683 6.00 16.19 11.46
CA MET A 683 6.69 17.38 11.01
C MET A 683 5.81 18.07 9.99
N PHE A 684 5.49 19.34 10.25
CA PHE A 684 4.83 20.24 9.33
C PHE A 684 5.79 21.38 9.07
N LEU A 685 6.14 21.60 7.80
CA LEU A 685 7.03 22.66 7.38
C LEU A 685 6.38 23.42 6.23
N ASP A 686 6.22 24.71 6.44
CA ASP A 686 5.86 25.70 5.43
C ASP A 686 7.01 26.73 5.43
N ARG A 687 7.65 26.94 4.28
CA ARG A 687 9.00 27.51 4.22
C ARG A 687 9.07 28.95 3.76
N GLN A 688 8.35 29.34 2.72
CA GLN A 688 8.44 30.66 2.10
C GLN A 688 7.06 31.12 1.69
N GLY A 689 6.65 32.31 2.14
CA GLY A 689 5.31 32.79 1.84
C GLY A 689 4.76 33.81 2.81
N ASN A 690 3.59 34.35 2.48
CA ASN A 690 2.70 35.08 3.39
C ASN A 690 1.37 34.31 3.56
N ASP A 691 1.46 33.17 4.22
CA ASP A 691 0.44 32.13 4.22
C ASP A 691 -0.72 32.45 5.19
N ARG A 692 -1.91 31.89 4.92
CA ARG A 692 -3.16 32.25 5.60
C ARG A 692 -4.04 31.09 6.06
#